data_AF-A0A961XLR8-F1
#
_entry.id   AF-A0A961XLR8-F1
#
_cell.length_a   1.000
_cell.length_b   1.000
_cell.length_c   1.000
_cell.angle_alpha   90.00
_cell.angle_beta   90.00
_cell.angle_gamma   90.00
#
_symmetry.space_group_name_H-M   'P 1'
#
loop_
_entity.id
_entity.type
_entity.pdbx_description
1 polymer ?
#
loop_
_entity_poly.entity_id
_entity_poly.type
_entity_poly.pdbx_seq_one_letter_code
_entity_poly.pdbx_strand_id
1 'polypeptide(L)'
;IDDGRYVVTVSDARGEAIASTRFTTGVAQTSVEDLEPNIFVLTSDKQQYAPGETVSLGIEAPFRTGEALVAIAAGDIVQWAKAEVRGGTGTVSFTADPEWSGRGLYALATVFKADPGDVRSYGPARAIGAAYFEVSAGTEAFALSVRREGAGLENFMRPDEPLRFDVCIDGPNGACGAADMPEAFAVAYVVDEGLLSLTGHKAEAARLEEEFVGKAQLGLRVMDNYGRLLLKEGGDRPGRLALSNYTSTNIVAAASGPVPMRGGKASFDFGDLELQTGSLSIFVVVWSAEHVASKGEILPVRHFVVSSLGVPEFFLAGDRPLLPLRLENISFIDHKGDYRLAFEAEGGIEVGLAGLDGRDIAPAADGAFLVQIPQGDPQDLFLRVNVPEGTEGHYQLALNLSAVDAQIPLPAAEQRREWRMAVRPSAVAAQEYLSFPMSDRPTDLSQLLAGLVEGRYDPDTVTVVARFASNENALSLASLGSVADDPKAVLDQMIWQGFVDLQAANAGNDEGRRLQANIDGIQALQIADGAFVPYRTDGEFIPSEVGFDSTNSSGPVRHGLLRNASALDFLIRARKAGYSVSDDTITNSLAFIKKRVSDALFAPDFTPDIAAELLCTLETRYAMLVLVQQGEMSADQVERLSYCSEAGEGEEGIEPEDLPGDGLMEASAGQSALSELITLAVKSEYGEPVNAETTLAAYYEDPRQYLGDLDEYRKAIAVSMLTHTGIRTDVLRELAGSFLDRTRPLDLRTRAWLARSVANLDIPQEARLTEADIDASDARLVSLTARPDGVVESGEIAYAALQGASLSIGQASGPQARAFVRIGGKLADGGDLALPESAIRRRMFHAGSGREFDPARERLEVG
;
A
#
# COMPACT_ATOMS: atom_id res chain seq x y z
N ILE A 1 -42.95 -6.16 -26.65
CA ILE A 1 -42.31 -5.01 -25.99
C ILE A 1 -41.41 -4.41 -27.05
N ASP A 2 -41.51 -3.11 -27.28
CA ASP A 2 -40.73 -2.40 -28.32
C ASP A 2 -39.33 -2.04 -27.79
N ASP A 3 -38.52 -1.32 -28.58
CA ASP A 3 -37.18 -0.89 -28.17
C ASP A 3 -37.26 0.32 -27.19
N GLY A 4 -36.59 0.23 -26.04
CA GLY A 4 -36.52 1.24 -24.99
C GLY A 4 -36.14 0.71 -23.61
N ARG A 5 -36.01 1.61 -22.62
CA ARG A 5 -35.85 1.25 -21.19
C ARG A 5 -37.23 1.08 -20.56
N TYR A 6 -37.48 -0.07 -19.96
CA TYR A 6 -38.74 -0.44 -19.33
C TYR A 6 -38.57 -0.68 -17.82
N VAL A 7 -39.68 -0.52 -17.10
CA VAL A 7 -39.80 -0.91 -15.70
C VAL A 7 -41.00 -1.84 -15.58
N VAL A 8 -40.77 -3.05 -15.06
CA VAL A 8 -41.86 -3.92 -14.60
C VAL A 8 -42.05 -3.66 -13.12
N THR A 9 -43.28 -3.29 -12.77
CA THR A 9 -43.70 -3.08 -11.39
C THR A 9 -44.79 -4.08 -11.05
N VAL A 10 -44.59 -4.84 -9.99
CA VAL A 10 -45.58 -5.77 -9.42
C VAL A 10 -46.01 -5.20 -8.08
N SER A 11 -47.31 -5.00 -7.91
CA SER A 11 -47.91 -4.65 -6.62
C SER A 11 -48.75 -5.81 -6.10
N ASP A 12 -48.82 -5.96 -4.78
CA ASP A 12 -49.84 -6.83 -4.17
C ASP A 12 -51.25 -6.30 -4.50
N ALA A 13 -52.29 -7.13 -4.32
CA ALA A 13 -53.67 -6.79 -4.66
C ALA A 13 -54.25 -5.60 -3.87
N ARG A 14 -53.61 -5.19 -2.77
CA ARG A 14 -53.96 -4.05 -1.92
C ARG A 14 -53.09 -2.81 -2.18
N GLY A 15 -52.04 -2.93 -3.00
CA GLY A 15 -51.13 -1.84 -3.39
C GLY A 15 -50.11 -1.43 -2.31
N GLU A 16 -49.99 -2.19 -1.21
CA GLU A 16 -49.16 -1.82 -0.05
C GLU A 16 -47.70 -2.28 -0.17
N ALA A 17 -47.44 -3.30 -0.98
CA ALA A 17 -46.09 -3.78 -1.31
C ALA A 17 -45.85 -3.69 -2.81
N ILE A 18 -44.75 -3.05 -3.22
CA ILE A 18 -44.38 -2.84 -4.61
C ILE A 18 -42.96 -3.37 -4.82
N ALA A 19 -42.78 -4.27 -5.78
CA ALA A 19 -41.49 -4.70 -6.29
C ALA A 19 -41.34 -4.19 -7.73
N SER A 20 -40.21 -3.56 -8.06
CA SER A 20 -39.95 -3.09 -9.43
C SER A 20 -38.57 -3.52 -9.91
N THR A 21 -38.50 -3.90 -11.19
CA THR A 21 -37.24 -4.21 -11.88
C THR A 21 -37.16 -3.44 -13.19
N ARG A 22 -35.97 -2.92 -13.49
CA ARG A 22 -35.70 -2.21 -14.75
C ARG A 22 -35.06 -3.18 -15.73
N PHE A 23 -35.53 -3.17 -16.97
CA PHE A 23 -34.94 -3.95 -18.05
C PHE A 23 -35.02 -3.14 -19.34
N THR A 24 -34.07 -3.34 -20.24
CA THR A 24 -34.05 -2.67 -21.55
C THR A 24 -34.34 -3.71 -22.61
N THR A 25 -35.15 -3.34 -23.59
CA THR A 25 -35.33 -4.11 -24.83
C THR A 25 -34.88 -3.19 -25.98
N GLY A 26 -34.22 -3.71 -27.01
CA GLY A 26 -33.74 -2.89 -28.13
C GLY A 26 -32.30 -2.38 -28.07
N VAL A 27 -31.83 -1.84 -29.21
CA VAL A 27 -30.42 -1.51 -29.51
C VAL A 27 -30.15 -0.02 -29.28
N ALA A 28 -29.01 0.32 -28.66
CA ALA A 28 -28.46 1.67 -28.67
C ALA A 28 -27.99 2.01 -30.10
N GLN A 29 -28.70 2.89 -30.80
CA GLN A 29 -28.26 3.37 -32.11
C GLN A 29 -27.19 4.46 -31.94
N THR A 30 -26.02 4.23 -32.51
CA THR A 30 -25.12 5.31 -32.95
C THR A 30 -25.72 5.98 -34.18
N SER A 31 -25.58 7.31 -34.28
CA SER A 31 -26.19 8.09 -35.34
C SER A 31 -25.46 7.87 -36.67
N VAL A 32 -26.12 8.14 -37.80
CA VAL A 32 -25.51 8.09 -39.15
C VAL A 32 -24.54 9.27 -39.38
N GLU A 33 -24.44 10.20 -38.44
CA GLU A 33 -23.64 11.43 -38.53
C GLU A 33 -22.26 11.30 -37.88
N ASP A 34 -21.98 10.19 -37.19
CA ASP A 34 -20.70 9.95 -36.53
C ASP A 34 -19.70 9.37 -37.54
N LEU A 35 -18.58 10.07 -37.74
CA LEU A 35 -17.44 9.63 -38.56
C LEU A 35 -16.66 8.46 -37.92
N GLU A 36 -17.22 7.75 -36.95
CA GLU A 36 -16.66 6.48 -36.48
C GLU A 36 -16.79 5.40 -37.58
N PRO A 37 -16.05 4.28 -37.53
CA PRO A 37 -16.39 3.15 -38.39
C PRO A 37 -17.86 2.83 -38.14
N ASN A 38 -18.68 2.63 -39.18
CA ASN A 38 -20.05 2.16 -38.96
C ASN A 38 -19.99 0.77 -38.31
N ILE A 39 -20.11 0.72 -36.97
CA ILE A 39 -20.20 -0.53 -36.24
C ILE A 39 -21.62 -1.06 -36.42
N PHE A 40 -21.73 -2.34 -36.72
CA PHE A 40 -23.02 -2.99 -36.83
C PHE A 40 -23.07 -4.26 -36.01
N VAL A 41 -24.27 -4.66 -35.59
CA VAL A 41 -24.43 -5.81 -34.71
C VAL A 41 -24.35 -7.09 -35.55
N LEU A 42 -23.40 -7.96 -35.19
CA LEU A 42 -23.36 -9.35 -35.65
C LEU A 42 -23.96 -10.21 -34.53
N THR A 43 -25.05 -10.93 -34.82
CA THR A 43 -25.74 -11.77 -33.84
C THR A 43 -25.43 -13.23 -34.07
N SER A 44 -25.20 -13.99 -33.01
CA SER A 44 -25.08 -15.44 -33.05
C SER A 44 -26.41 -16.06 -32.63
N ASP A 45 -26.88 -17.13 -33.29
CA ASP A 45 -28.11 -17.82 -32.86
C ASP A 45 -27.93 -18.58 -31.53
N LYS A 46 -26.69 -18.98 -31.23
CA LYS A 46 -26.28 -19.56 -29.94
C LYS A 46 -24.95 -19.00 -29.48
N GLN A 47 -24.71 -19.03 -28.17
CA GLN A 47 -23.39 -18.71 -27.62
C GLN A 47 -22.43 -19.90 -27.67
N GLN A 48 -22.95 -21.14 -27.65
CA GLN A 48 -22.16 -22.37 -27.66
C GLN A 48 -22.73 -23.37 -28.67
N TYR A 49 -21.84 -24.01 -29.43
CA TYR A 49 -22.14 -25.01 -30.45
C TYR A 49 -21.40 -26.31 -30.18
N ALA A 50 -21.98 -27.44 -30.56
CA ALA A 50 -21.28 -28.71 -30.54
C ALA A 50 -20.27 -28.82 -31.72
N PRO A 51 -19.18 -29.60 -31.57
CA PRO A 51 -18.31 -29.96 -32.69
C PRO A 51 -19.11 -30.50 -33.89
N GLY A 52 -18.96 -29.91 -35.07
CA GLY A 52 -19.70 -30.27 -36.28
C GLY A 52 -21.11 -29.66 -36.40
N GLU A 53 -21.57 -28.86 -35.44
CA GLU A 53 -22.85 -28.16 -35.51
C GLU A 53 -22.77 -26.95 -36.47
N THR A 54 -23.90 -26.60 -37.08
CA THR A 54 -24.00 -25.40 -37.93
C THR A 54 -24.09 -24.15 -37.07
N VAL A 55 -23.12 -23.25 -37.23
CA VAL A 55 -23.13 -21.88 -36.70
C VAL A 55 -23.90 -20.97 -37.64
N SER A 56 -24.82 -20.16 -37.12
CA SER A 56 -25.60 -19.22 -37.91
C SER A 56 -25.49 -17.80 -37.33
N LEU A 57 -24.93 -16.88 -38.10
CA LEU A 57 -24.77 -15.49 -37.68
C LEU A 57 -25.65 -14.54 -38.51
N GLY A 58 -26.41 -13.69 -37.83
CA GLY A 58 -27.20 -12.62 -38.41
C GLY A 58 -26.40 -11.34 -38.59
N ILE A 59 -26.47 -10.75 -39.77
CA ILE A 59 -25.82 -9.49 -40.15
C ILE A 59 -26.91 -8.43 -40.31
N GLU A 60 -26.86 -7.37 -39.52
CA GLU A 60 -27.71 -6.19 -39.70
C GLU A 60 -26.82 -4.99 -40.02
N ALA A 61 -26.58 -4.74 -41.30
CA ALA A 61 -25.63 -3.72 -41.74
C ALA A 61 -26.34 -2.41 -42.14
N PRO A 62 -25.68 -1.25 -41.98
CA PRO A 62 -26.24 0.06 -42.36
C PRO A 62 -26.41 0.23 -43.88
N PHE A 63 -25.90 -0.70 -44.68
CA PHE A 63 -25.98 -0.66 -46.14
C PHE A 63 -27.13 -1.50 -46.66
N ARG A 64 -27.96 -0.94 -47.55
CA ARG A 64 -29.05 -1.69 -48.18
C ARG A 64 -28.57 -2.90 -48.99
N THR A 65 -27.40 -2.81 -49.63
CA THR A 65 -26.79 -3.93 -50.38
C THR A 65 -25.27 -3.91 -50.23
N GLY A 66 -24.67 -5.10 -50.12
CA GLY A 66 -23.23 -5.24 -49.95
C GLY A 66 -22.75 -6.69 -49.83
N GLU A 67 -21.49 -6.94 -50.16
CA GLU A 67 -20.82 -8.20 -49.83
C GLU A 67 -20.31 -8.17 -48.40
N ALA A 68 -20.50 -9.26 -47.66
CA ALA A 68 -20.00 -9.45 -46.31
C ALA A 68 -18.92 -10.52 -46.30
N LEU A 69 -17.76 -10.18 -45.72
CA LEU A 69 -16.67 -11.11 -45.48
C LEU A 69 -16.51 -11.30 -43.97
N VAL A 70 -16.57 -12.55 -43.51
CA VAL A 70 -16.55 -12.91 -42.09
C VAL A 70 -15.31 -13.73 -41.79
N ALA A 71 -14.42 -13.20 -40.97
CA ALA A 71 -13.24 -13.91 -40.46
C ALA A 71 -13.60 -14.58 -39.13
N ILE A 72 -13.34 -15.88 -39.00
CA ILE A 72 -13.47 -16.60 -37.74
C ILE A 72 -12.08 -16.72 -37.13
N ALA A 73 -11.92 -16.33 -35.87
CA ALA A 73 -10.62 -16.22 -35.24
C ALA A 73 -10.63 -16.55 -33.74
N ALA A 74 -9.53 -17.12 -33.25
CA ALA A 74 -9.28 -17.31 -31.81
C ALA A 74 -7.96 -16.64 -31.35
N GLY A 75 -7.07 -16.34 -32.30
CA GLY A 75 -5.78 -15.67 -32.13
C GLY A 75 -5.18 -15.39 -33.51
N ASP A 76 -5.32 -16.38 -34.39
CA ASP A 76 -5.22 -16.25 -35.85
C ASP A 76 -6.58 -16.48 -36.51
N ILE A 77 -6.68 -16.15 -37.80
CA ILE A 77 -7.87 -16.44 -38.61
C ILE A 77 -7.87 -17.94 -38.95
N VAL A 78 -8.87 -18.66 -38.44
CA VAL A 78 -9.03 -20.10 -38.66
C VAL A 78 -9.90 -20.40 -39.88
N GLN A 79 -10.83 -19.51 -40.22
CA GLN A 79 -11.71 -19.70 -41.37
C GLN A 79 -12.24 -18.37 -41.91
N TRP A 80 -12.54 -18.33 -43.21
CA TRP A 80 -13.31 -17.27 -43.84
C TRP A 80 -14.67 -17.77 -44.31
N ALA A 81 -15.70 -16.98 -44.07
CA ALA A 81 -17.04 -17.17 -44.63
C ALA A 81 -17.47 -15.92 -45.40
N LYS A 82 -18.33 -16.10 -46.40
CA LYS A 82 -18.91 -15.00 -47.19
C LYS A 82 -20.41 -15.01 -47.05
N ALA A 83 -21.00 -13.82 -47.04
CA ALA A 83 -22.44 -13.63 -47.10
C ALA A 83 -22.76 -12.40 -47.96
N GLU A 84 -24.04 -12.25 -48.29
CA GLU A 84 -24.54 -11.11 -49.04
C GLU A 84 -25.61 -10.41 -48.21
N VAL A 85 -25.51 -9.09 -48.12
CA VAL A 85 -26.49 -8.25 -47.43
C VAL A 85 -27.48 -7.70 -48.44
N ARG A 86 -28.78 -7.89 -48.18
CA ARG A 86 -29.87 -7.36 -48.99
C ARG A 86 -30.93 -6.72 -48.08
N GLY A 87 -31.34 -5.50 -48.40
CA GLY A 87 -32.29 -4.75 -47.57
C GLY A 87 -31.75 -4.35 -46.20
N GLY A 88 -30.42 -4.36 -46.00
CA GLY A 88 -29.80 -4.10 -44.69
C GLY A 88 -29.57 -5.35 -43.84
N THR A 89 -30.02 -6.53 -44.27
CA THR A 89 -29.86 -7.78 -43.50
C THR A 89 -29.18 -8.88 -44.32
N GLY A 90 -28.52 -9.81 -43.62
CA GLY A 90 -27.88 -10.98 -44.20
C GLY A 90 -27.71 -12.08 -43.17
N THR A 91 -27.42 -13.30 -43.62
CA THR A 91 -27.11 -14.43 -42.74
C THR A 91 -25.89 -15.15 -43.29
N VAL A 92 -24.94 -15.47 -42.43
CA VAL A 92 -23.80 -16.33 -42.75
C VAL A 92 -23.95 -17.61 -41.95
N SER A 93 -23.73 -18.76 -42.61
CA SER A 93 -23.75 -20.06 -41.95
C SER A 93 -22.53 -20.86 -42.34
N PHE A 94 -21.92 -21.52 -41.35
CA PHE A 94 -20.77 -22.40 -41.54
C PHE A 94 -20.79 -23.50 -40.47
N THR A 95 -20.04 -24.58 -40.70
CA THR A 95 -19.94 -25.68 -39.74
C THR A 95 -18.84 -25.38 -38.72
N ALA A 96 -19.12 -25.59 -37.43
CA ALA A 96 -18.13 -25.56 -36.37
C ALA A 96 -17.14 -26.72 -36.58
N ASP A 97 -15.91 -26.42 -36.94
CA ASP A 97 -14.89 -27.45 -37.14
C ASP A 97 -14.66 -28.22 -35.83
N PRO A 98 -14.65 -29.57 -35.85
CA PRO A 98 -14.32 -30.35 -34.66
C PRO A 98 -12.97 -30.00 -34.01
N GLU A 99 -11.98 -29.50 -34.77
CA GLU A 99 -10.71 -29.00 -34.23
C GLU A 99 -10.86 -27.74 -33.35
N TRP A 100 -12.03 -27.09 -33.38
CA TRP A 100 -12.31 -25.92 -32.55
C TRP A 100 -12.85 -26.28 -31.16
N SER A 101 -13.03 -27.57 -30.87
CA SER A 101 -13.55 -28.04 -29.58
C SER A 101 -12.77 -27.44 -28.39
N GLY A 102 -13.49 -26.87 -27.43
CA GLY A 102 -12.92 -26.20 -26.25
C GLY A 102 -12.41 -24.78 -26.49
N ARG A 103 -12.68 -24.18 -27.66
CA ARG A 103 -12.19 -22.83 -28.01
C ARG A 103 -13.34 -21.83 -28.10
N GLY A 104 -13.08 -20.64 -27.57
CA GLY A 104 -13.83 -19.43 -27.90
C GLY A 104 -13.32 -18.81 -29.19
N LEU A 105 -14.24 -18.41 -30.06
CA LEU A 105 -13.94 -17.80 -31.35
C LEU A 105 -14.72 -16.50 -31.54
N TYR A 106 -14.09 -15.58 -32.26
CA TYR A 106 -14.66 -14.34 -32.74
C TYR A 106 -14.98 -14.44 -34.22
N ALA A 107 -16.21 -14.12 -34.59
CA ALA A 107 -16.59 -13.82 -35.96
C ALA A 107 -16.48 -12.31 -36.19
N LEU A 108 -15.62 -11.90 -37.12
CA LEU A 108 -15.41 -10.51 -37.52
C LEU A 108 -15.95 -10.30 -38.92
N ALA A 109 -17.12 -9.67 -39.03
CA ALA A 109 -17.78 -9.40 -40.30
C ALA A 109 -17.42 -7.99 -40.80
N THR A 110 -16.95 -7.89 -42.04
CA THR A 110 -16.81 -6.62 -42.76
C THR A 110 -17.79 -6.60 -43.92
N VAL A 111 -18.67 -5.62 -43.95
CA VAL A 111 -19.62 -5.40 -45.06
C VAL A 111 -19.13 -4.24 -45.90
N PHE A 112 -19.06 -4.47 -47.22
CA PHE A 112 -18.65 -3.48 -48.20
C PHE A 112 -19.88 -2.93 -48.91
N LYS A 113 -20.06 -1.61 -48.92
CA LYS A 113 -21.16 -0.95 -49.63
C LYS A 113 -21.03 -1.19 -51.14
N ALA A 114 -22.07 -1.75 -51.77
CA ALA A 114 -22.07 -2.07 -53.21
C ALA A 114 -22.62 -0.95 -54.13
N ASP A 115 -23.14 0.15 -53.58
CA ASP A 115 -24.00 1.08 -54.33
C ASP A 115 -23.23 2.03 -55.29
N PRO A 116 -23.59 2.12 -56.58
CA PRO A 116 -22.96 3.00 -57.57
C PRO A 116 -23.63 4.39 -57.71
N GLY A 117 -24.19 4.94 -56.64
CA GLY A 117 -24.77 6.30 -56.63
C GLY A 117 -23.74 7.42 -56.88
N ASP A 118 -24.23 8.65 -57.13
CA ASP A 118 -23.42 9.83 -57.52
C ASP A 118 -22.15 9.96 -56.66
N VAL A 119 -21.02 9.62 -57.26
CA VAL A 119 -19.69 9.39 -56.63
C VAL A 119 -19.15 10.65 -55.94
N ARG A 120 -19.86 11.78 -56.05
CA ARG A 120 -19.44 13.10 -55.61
C ARG A 120 -19.87 13.48 -54.18
N SER A 121 -20.78 12.74 -53.53
CA SER A 121 -21.23 13.10 -52.17
C SER A 121 -20.84 12.14 -51.05
N TYR A 122 -20.63 10.83 -51.29
CA TYR A 122 -20.23 9.87 -50.25
C TYR A 122 -19.37 8.75 -50.85
N GLY A 123 -18.08 8.70 -50.49
CA GLY A 123 -17.09 7.75 -51.01
C GLY A 123 -17.32 6.28 -50.63
N PRO A 124 -16.37 5.37 -50.93
CA PRO A 124 -16.46 3.96 -50.51
C PRO A 124 -16.55 3.85 -48.99
N ALA A 125 -17.51 3.07 -48.49
CA ALA A 125 -17.78 2.89 -47.06
C ALA A 125 -17.77 1.41 -46.68
N ARG A 126 -17.32 1.12 -45.46
CA ARG A 126 -17.35 -0.22 -44.85
C ARG A 126 -18.00 -0.16 -43.47
N ALA A 127 -18.54 -1.28 -43.04
CA ALA A 127 -19.08 -1.47 -41.70
C ALA A 127 -18.48 -2.74 -41.10
N ILE A 128 -18.22 -2.74 -39.78
CA ILE A 128 -17.60 -3.87 -39.08
C ILE A 128 -18.52 -4.33 -37.96
N GLY A 129 -18.72 -5.64 -37.83
CA GLY A 129 -19.43 -6.26 -36.73
C GLY A 129 -18.61 -7.40 -36.14
N ALA A 130 -18.75 -7.64 -34.85
CA ALA A 130 -18.08 -8.74 -34.16
C ALA A 130 -19.08 -9.54 -33.31
N ALA A 131 -18.98 -10.86 -33.36
CA ALA A 131 -19.70 -11.77 -32.48
C ALA A 131 -18.72 -12.76 -31.85
N TYR A 132 -19.03 -13.19 -30.63
CA TYR A 132 -18.29 -14.24 -29.94
C TYR A 132 -19.17 -15.49 -29.84
N PHE A 133 -18.57 -16.65 -30.07
CA PHE A 133 -19.21 -17.95 -29.87
C PHE A 133 -18.17 -18.99 -29.46
N GLU A 134 -18.62 -20.08 -28.88
CA GLU A 134 -17.77 -21.17 -28.40
C GLU A 134 -18.12 -22.48 -29.09
N VAL A 135 -17.12 -23.34 -29.27
CA VAL A 135 -17.34 -24.73 -29.64
C VAL A 135 -17.06 -25.59 -28.41
N SER A 136 -18.10 -26.24 -27.89
CA SER A 136 -18.03 -26.98 -26.63
C SER A 136 -17.00 -28.13 -26.71
N ALA A 137 -16.23 -28.29 -25.63
CA ALA A 137 -15.42 -29.49 -25.39
C ALA A 137 -16.23 -30.65 -24.78
N GLY A 138 -17.50 -30.42 -24.43
CA GLY A 138 -18.26 -31.35 -23.61
C GLY A 138 -17.86 -31.35 -22.13
N THR A 139 -17.06 -30.37 -21.67
CA THR A 139 -16.72 -30.16 -20.27
C THR A 139 -17.93 -29.67 -19.51
N GLU A 140 -18.60 -30.56 -18.78
CA GLU A 140 -19.57 -30.16 -17.76
C GLU A 140 -18.80 -29.63 -16.55
N ALA A 141 -19.08 -28.40 -16.13
CA ALA A 141 -18.61 -27.91 -14.84
C ALA A 141 -19.22 -28.80 -13.74
N PHE A 142 -18.40 -29.41 -12.90
CA PHE A 142 -18.93 -30.14 -11.75
C PHE A 142 -19.50 -29.14 -10.73
N ALA A 143 -20.74 -29.37 -10.29
CA ALA A 143 -21.35 -28.56 -9.25
C ALA A 143 -20.62 -28.77 -7.91
N LEU A 144 -20.35 -27.67 -7.21
CA LEU A 144 -19.67 -27.67 -5.92
C LEU A 144 -20.63 -27.26 -4.79
N SER A 145 -20.51 -27.95 -3.65
CA SER A 145 -21.12 -27.55 -2.39
C SER A 145 -20.06 -27.33 -1.30
N VAL A 146 -20.24 -26.25 -0.54
CA VAL A 146 -19.52 -26.00 0.71
C VAL A 146 -20.43 -26.48 1.84
N ARG A 147 -19.90 -27.31 2.75
CA ARG A 147 -20.66 -27.95 3.83
C ARG A 147 -19.96 -27.68 5.16
N ARG A 148 -20.59 -26.86 5.99
CA ARG A 148 -20.13 -26.59 7.36
C ARG A 148 -20.73 -27.60 8.33
N GLU A 149 -19.95 -27.99 9.33
CA GLU A 149 -20.45 -28.79 10.43
C GLU A 149 -21.48 -27.96 11.23
N GLY A 150 -22.64 -28.54 11.59
CA GLY A 150 -23.67 -27.84 12.38
C GLY A 150 -24.56 -26.83 11.63
N ALA A 151 -24.37 -26.60 10.33
CA ALA A 151 -25.13 -25.62 9.53
C ALA A 151 -26.67 -25.81 9.51
N GLY A 152 -27.16 -27.00 9.89
CA GLY A 152 -28.60 -27.27 9.97
C GLY A 152 -29.31 -26.65 11.18
N LEU A 153 -28.58 -26.08 12.14
CA LEU A 153 -29.13 -25.47 13.36
C LEU A 153 -29.05 -23.94 13.34
N GLU A 154 -27.99 -23.36 12.76
CA GLU A 154 -27.73 -21.91 12.75
C GLU A 154 -27.09 -21.46 11.42
N ASN A 155 -27.64 -20.42 10.78
CA ASN A 155 -27.13 -19.86 9.51
C ASN A 155 -26.02 -18.79 9.72
N PHE A 156 -25.38 -18.77 10.89
CA PHE A 156 -24.30 -17.85 11.24
C PHE A 156 -23.23 -18.60 12.04
N MET A 157 -22.10 -17.94 12.30
CA MET A 157 -21.00 -18.41 13.15
C MET A 157 -20.76 -17.41 14.28
N ARG A 158 -20.38 -17.88 15.46
CA ARG A 158 -19.92 -16.98 16.53
C ARG A 158 -18.43 -16.62 16.33
N PRO A 159 -17.99 -15.41 16.70
CA PRO A 159 -16.61 -14.95 16.54
C PRO A 159 -15.53 -15.88 17.08
N ASP A 160 -15.80 -16.57 18.17
CA ASP A 160 -14.88 -17.46 18.90
C ASP A 160 -14.93 -18.93 18.44
N GLU A 161 -15.75 -19.24 17.43
CA GLU A 161 -15.87 -20.58 16.88
C GLU A 161 -14.87 -20.82 15.74
N PRO A 162 -14.15 -21.96 15.73
CA PRO A 162 -13.25 -22.26 14.64
C PRO A 162 -14.01 -22.53 13.33
N LEU A 163 -13.55 -21.94 12.23
CA LEU A 163 -14.13 -22.17 10.90
C LEU A 163 -13.61 -23.46 10.28
N ARG A 164 -14.51 -24.44 10.18
CA ARG A 164 -14.30 -25.72 9.50
C ARG A 164 -15.37 -25.99 8.47
N PHE A 165 -14.96 -26.39 7.28
CA PHE A 165 -15.89 -26.78 6.22
C PHE A 165 -15.29 -27.80 5.26
N ASP A 166 -16.19 -28.54 4.63
CA ASP A 166 -15.89 -29.48 3.57
C ASP A 166 -16.32 -28.91 2.22
N VAL A 167 -15.47 -29.10 1.22
CA VAL A 167 -15.77 -28.83 -0.19
C VAL A 167 -16.07 -30.17 -0.84
N CYS A 168 -17.25 -30.26 -1.44
CA CYS A 168 -17.77 -31.45 -2.06
C CYS A 168 -18.05 -31.20 -3.54
N ILE A 169 -17.61 -32.14 -4.38
CA ILE A 169 -18.16 -32.25 -5.73
C ILE A 169 -19.49 -32.99 -5.62
N ASP A 170 -20.55 -32.37 -6.12
CA ASP A 170 -21.91 -32.88 -6.01
C ASP A 170 -22.12 -34.11 -6.91
N GLY A 171 -22.39 -35.24 -6.27
CA GLY A 171 -22.79 -36.49 -6.93
C GLY A 171 -24.32 -36.64 -7.02
N PRO A 172 -24.80 -37.75 -7.62
CA PRO A 172 -26.22 -38.06 -7.71
C PRO A 172 -26.91 -38.00 -6.34
N ASN A 173 -28.09 -37.37 -6.28
CA ASN A 173 -28.87 -37.15 -5.05
C ASN A 173 -28.18 -36.28 -3.97
N GLY A 174 -27.21 -35.43 -4.35
CA GLY A 174 -26.55 -34.50 -3.42
C GLY A 174 -25.53 -35.17 -2.49
N ALA A 175 -25.10 -36.40 -2.81
CA ALA A 175 -23.99 -37.04 -2.11
C ALA A 175 -22.67 -36.30 -2.41
N CYS A 176 -21.75 -36.29 -1.44
CA CYS A 176 -20.39 -35.82 -1.67
C CYS A 176 -19.62 -36.93 -2.41
N GLY A 177 -19.24 -36.69 -3.66
CA GLY A 177 -18.47 -37.62 -4.49
C GLY A 177 -19.27 -38.58 -5.38
N ALA A 178 -18.72 -38.88 -6.56
CA ALA A 178 -19.12 -39.96 -7.47
C ALA A 178 -17.99 -41.01 -7.56
N ALA A 179 -18.30 -42.23 -8.03
CA ALA A 179 -17.36 -43.36 -8.04
C ALA A 179 -16.18 -43.20 -9.01
N ASP A 180 -16.31 -42.36 -10.05
CA ASP A 180 -15.32 -42.16 -11.11
C ASP A 180 -14.91 -40.68 -11.22
N MET A 181 -14.23 -40.15 -10.19
CA MET A 181 -13.81 -38.74 -10.16
C MET A 181 -12.32 -38.58 -10.55
N PRO A 182 -11.96 -37.57 -11.37
CA PRO A 182 -10.57 -37.28 -11.72
C PRO A 182 -9.76 -36.82 -10.49
N GLU A 183 -8.44 -37.00 -10.53
CA GLU A 183 -7.54 -36.40 -9.54
C GLU A 183 -7.70 -34.87 -9.58
N ALA A 184 -8.21 -34.32 -8.47
CA ALA A 184 -8.52 -32.90 -8.35
C ALA A 184 -7.90 -32.31 -7.08
N PHE A 185 -7.67 -31.01 -7.11
CA PHE A 185 -7.17 -30.20 -6.00
C PHE A 185 -8.16 -29.09 -5.71
N ALA A 186 -8.21 -28.65 -4.45
CA ALA A 186 -9.03 -27.55 -4.01
C ALA A 186 -8.17 -26.50 -3.28
N VAL A 187 -8.47 -25.22 -3.51
CA VAL A 187 -7.97 -24.09 -2.70
C VAL A 187 -9.18 -23.34 -2.17
N ALA A 188 -9.07 -22.85 -0.94
CA ALA A 188 -10.09 -22.02 -0.31
C ALA A 188 -9.50 -20.69 0.17
N TYR A 189 -10.26 -19.63 0.00
CA TYR A 189 -9.99 -18.28 0.48
C TYR A 189 -11.13 -17.86 1.39
N VAL A 190 -10.81 -17.27 2.54
CA VAL A 190 -11.76 -16.76 3.52
C VAL A 190 -11.41 -15.31 3.78
N VAL A 191 -12.30 -14.40 3.38
CA VAL A 191 -12.04 -12.95 3.41
C VAL A 191 -13.22 -12.22 4.01
N ASP A 192 -12.96 -11.22 4.85
CA ASP A 192 -13.98 -10.30 5.34
C ASP A 192 -14.67 -9.56 4.17
N GLU A 193 -16.01 -9.61 4.14
CA GLU A 193 -16.81 -8.95 3.11
C GLU A 193 -16.66 -7.42 3.15
N GLY A 194 -16.44 -6.84 4.34
CA GLY A 194 -16.14 -5.43 4.49
C GLY A 194 -14.85 -5.04 3.79
N LEU A 195 -13.84 -5.92 3.80
CA LEU A 195 -12.57 -5.71 3.12
C LEU A 195 -12.72 -5.80 1.59
N LEU A 196 -13.44 -6.81 1.09
CA LEU A 196 -13.70 -6.97 -0.36
C LEU A 196 -14.49 -5.81 -0.96
N SER A 197 -15.35 -5.18 -0.15
CA SER A 197 -16.18 -4.06 -0.56
C SER A 197 -15.39 -2.76 -0.74
N LEU A 198 -14.18 -2.65 -0.19
CA LEU A 198 -13.34 -1.45 -0.33
C LEU A 198 -12.81 -1.27 -1.76
N THR A 199 -12.55 -2.37 -2.46
CA THR A 199 -11.84 -2.38 -3.75
C THR A 199 -12.69 -2.89 -4.91
N GLY A 200 -13.91 -3.38 -4.65
CA GLY A 200 -14.77 -3.98 -5.67
C GLY A 200 -14.41 -5.43 -6.03
N HIS A 201 -13.41 -6.04 -5.36
CA HIS A 201 -12.97 -7.41 -5.61
C HIS A 201 -14.04 -8.48 -5.35
N LYS A 202 -15.14 -8.15 -4.65
CA LYS A 202 -16.27 -9.07 -4.45
C LYS A 202 -16.82 -9.64 -5.77
N ALA A 203 -16.88 -8.83 -6.83
CA ALA A 203 -17.38 -9.27 -8.13
C ALA A 203 -16.38 -10.16 -8.88
N GLU A 204 -15.08 -9.87 -8.74
CA GLU A 204 -14.00 -10.65 -9.36
C GLU A 204 -13.82 -12.01 -8.68
N ALA A 205 -13.81 -12.03 -7.34
CA ALA A 205 -13.70 -13.26 -6.56
C ALA A 205 -14.84 -14.26 -6.85
N ALA A 206 -16.03 -13.77 -7.19
CA ALA A 206 -17.18 -14.60 -7.55
C ALA A 206 -17.08 -15.25 -8.94
N ARG A 207 -16.08 -14.87 -9.76
CA ARG A 207 -15.94 -15.29 -11.16
C ARG A 207 -14.54 -15.83 -11.48
N LEU A 208 -13.78 -16.25 -10.46
CA LEU A 208 -12.41 -16.77 -10.60
C LEU A 208 -12.28 -17.91 -11.62
N GLU A 209 -13.32 -18.73 -11.81
CA GLU A 209 -13.35 -19.75 -12.87
C GLU A 209 -13.32 -19.15 -14.29
N GLU A 210 -13.96 -17.99 -14.50
CA GLU A 210 -13.98 -17.29 -15.78
C GLU A 210 -12.60 -16.74 -16.16
N GLU A 211 -11.68 -16.55 -15.22
CA GLU A 211 -10.29 -16.19 -15.55
C GLU A 211 -9.56 -17.33 -16.29
N PHE A 212 -9.98 -18.59 -16.07
CA PHE A 212 -9.38 -19.76 -16.72
C PHE A 212 -10.14 -20.21 -17.98
N VAL A 213 -11.48 -20.14 -17.96
CA VAL A 213 -12.32 -20.66 -19.06
C VAL A 213 -13.24 -19.60 -19.71
N GLY A 214 -13.16 -18.35 -19.27
CA GLY A 214 -13.98 -17.27 -19.79
C GLY A 214 -13.53 -16.73 -21.14
N LYS A 215 -14.25 -15.71 -21.60
CA LYS A 215 -14.06 -15.09 -22.92
C LYS A 215 -12.67 -14.43 -23.02
N ALA A 216 -11.77 -15.05 -23.77
CA ALA A 216 -10.46 -14.49 -24.09
C ALA A 216 -10.59 -13.17 -24.87
N GLN A 217 -9.64 -12.24 -24.68
CA GLN A 217 -9.57 -11.00 -25.44
C GLN A 217 -9.34 -11.29 -26.94
N LEU A 218 -9.89 -10.46 -27.83
CA LEU A 218 -9.64 -10.59 -29.27
C LEU A 218 -8.16 -10.35 -29.58
N GLY A 219 -7.43 -11.42 -29.91
CA GLY A 219 -5.99 -11.38 -30.24
C GLY A 219 -5.64 -10.80 -31.62
N LEU A 220 -6.63 -10.36 -32.41
CA LEU A 220 -6.43 -9.80 -33.74
C LEU A 220 -6.54 -8.27 -33.72
N ARG A 221 -5.63 -7.63 -34.44
CA ARG A 221 -5.72 -6.19 -34.74
C ARG A 221 -6.21 -5.98 -36.16
N VAL A 222 -7.34 -5.30 -36.31
CA VAL A 222 -7.82 -4.85 -37.60
C VAL A 222 -7.01 -3.62 -38.03
N MET A 223 -6.28 -3.76 -39.14
CA MET A 223 -5.53 -2.67 -39.76
C MET A 223 -6.20 -2.33 -41.10
N ASP A 224 -6.65 -1.09 -41.25
CA ASP A 224 -7.13 -0.59 -42.53
C ASP A 224 -6.72 0.87 -42.74
N ASN A 225 -6.79 1.31 -44.00
CA ASN A 225 -6.47 2.69 -44.37
C ASN A 225 -7.65 3.67 -44.16
N TYR A 226 -8.83 3.18 -43.72
CA TYR A 226 -9.99 4.03 -43.44
C TYR A 226 -9.84 4.76 -42.10
N GLY A 227 -9.09 4.18 -41.15
CA GLY A 227 -8.72 4.81 -39.88
C GLY A 227 -7.87 6.10 -39.99
N ARG A 228 -7.29 6.42 -41.17
CA ARG A 228 -6.59 7.70 -41.43
C ARG A 228 -7.54 8.91 -41.58
N LEU A 229 -8.84 8.67 -41.66
CA LEU A 229 -9.89 9.70 -41.77
C LEU A 229 -10.61 9.96 -40.44
N LEU A 230 -10.22 9.29 -39.35
CA LEU A 230 -10.95 9.30 -38.08
C LEU A 230 -10.07 9.88 -36.95
N LEU A 231 -10.60 10.85 -36.21
CA LEU A 231 -9.98 11.38 -34.98
C LEU A 231 -10.25 10.41 -33.81
N LYS A 232 -9.26 10.21 -32.94
CA LYS A 232 -9.36 9.35 -31.75
C LYS A 232 -9.21 10.18 -30.48
N GLU A 233 -10.27 10.30 -29.69
CA GLU A 233 -10.18 10.61 -28.26
C GLU A 233 -11.20 9.78 -27.50
N GLY A 234 -10.80 9.21 -26.36
CA GLY A 234 -11.69 8.46 -25.48
C GLY A 234 -10.93 7.50 -24.56
N GLY A 235 -10.67 7.93 -23.33
CA GLY A 235 -10.13 7.09 -22.27
C GLY A 235 -10.55 7.65 -20.92
N ASP A 236 -11.69 7.19 -20.41
CA ASP A 236 -12.15 7.50 -19.07
C ASP A 236 -11.47 6.56 -18.07
N ARG A 237 -10.83 7.14 -17.05
CA ARG A 237 -10.25 6.39 -15.92
C ARG A 237 -11.33 6.23 -14.85
N PRO A 238 -11.56 5.02 -14.30
CA PRO A 238 -12.46 4.86 -13.16
C PRO A 238 -11.90 5.58 -11.93
N GLY A 239 -12.70 6.50 -11.37
CA GLY A 239 -12.44 7.12 -10.07
C GLY A 239 -12.67 6.14 -8.91
N ARG A 240 -11.85 6.26 -7.86
CA ARG A 240 -11.89 5.43 -6.65
C ARG A 240 -13.26 5.48 -5.95
N LEU A 241 -13.77 4.30 -5.59
CA LEU A 241 -14.84 4.14 -4.61
C LEU A 241 -14.32 4.52 -3.21
N ALA A 242 -15.13 5.22 -2.43
CA ALA A 242 -14.78 5.81 -1.15
C ALA A 242 -14.54 4.73 -0.07
N LEU A 243 -13.38 4.80 0.60
CA LEU A 243 -12.84 3.83 1.57
C LEU A 243 -13.34 4.00 3.03
N SER A 244 -14.52 4.57 3.29
CA SER A 244 -14.79 5.12 4.64
C SER A 244 -15.46 4.19 5.66
N ASN A 245 -15.79 2.93 5.34
CA ASN A 245 -16.72 2.14 6.17
C ASN A 245 -16.15 0.83 6.76
N TYR A 246 -14.85 0.55 6.62
CA TYR A 246 -14.24 -0.62 7.27
C TYR A 246 -13.82 -0.29 8.69
N THR A 247 -14.44 -0.93 9.68
CA THR A 247 -14.25 -0.62 11.11
C THR A 247 -13.66 -1.76 11.93
N SER A 248 -13.38 -2.92 11.32
CA SER A 248 -12.73 -4.03 12.00
C SER A 248 -11.24 -3.74 12.16
N THR A 249 -10.73 -3.91 13.39
CA THR A 249 -9.29 -3.86 13.67
C THR A 249 -8.57 -5.16 13.30
N ASN A 250 -9.32 -6.25 13.12
CA ASN A 250 -8.80 -7.56 12.73
C ASN A 250 -9.13 -7.78 11.26
N ILE A 251 -8.09 -7.80 10.43
CA ILE A 251 -8.21 -8.06 8.99
C ILE A 251 -8.24 -9.57 8.79
N VAL A 252 -9.39 -10.09 8.36
CA VAL A 252 -9.51 -11.51 7.99
C VAL A 252 -9.34 -11.67 6.50
N ALA A 253 -8.19 -12.22 6.10
CA ALA A 253 -7.87 -12.62 4.73
C ALA A 253 -6.95 -13.85 4.78
N ALA A 254 -7.53 -15.04 4.74
CA ALA A 254 -6.82 -16.30 4.86
C ALA A 254 -6.99 -17.15 3.59
N ALA A 255 -5.96 -17.93 3.26
CA ALA A 255 -5.98 -18.88 2.16
C ALA A 255 -5.46 -20.24 2.64
N SER A 256 -6.01 -21.33 2.10
CA SER A 256 -5.58 -22.69 2.41
C SER A 256 -5.66 -23.56 1.15
N GLY A 257 -4.63 -24.35 0.91
CA GLY A 257 -4.49 -25.22 -0.25
C GLY A 257 -3.18 -25.02 -1.03
N PRO A 258 -2.97 -25.76 -2.14
CA PRO A 258 -3.86 -26.78 -2.70
C PRO A 258 -3.99 -28.03 -1.81
N VAL A 259 -5.21 -28.50 -1.58
CA VAL A 259 -5.51 -29.77 -0.89
C VAL A 259 -6.02 -30.80 -1.91
N PRO A 260 -5.43 -32.01 -1.98
CA PRO A 260 -5.93 -33.05 -2.87
C PRO A 260 -7.32 -33.55 -2.43
N MET A 261 -8.24 -33.69 -3.38
CA MET A 261 -9.57 -34.20 -3.11
C MET A 261 -9.55 -35.73 -2.97
N ARG A 262 -10.11 -36.27 -1.88
CA ARG A 262 -10.23 -37.72 -1.64
C ARG A 262 -11.69 -38.12 -1.68
N GLY A 263 -12.07 -38.95 -2.65
CA GLY A 263 -13.47 -39.35 -2.85
C GLY A 263 -14.40 -38.18 -3.18
N GLY A 264 -13.90 -37.18 -3.92
CA GLY A 264 -14.67 -35.97 -4.26
C GLY A 264 -14.84 -34.97 -3.11
N LYS A 265 -14.07 -35.12 -2.03
CA LYS A 265 -14.11 -34.28 -0.83
C LYS A 265 -12.74 -33.67 -0.50
N ALA A 266 -12.71 -32.39 -0.15
CA ALA A 266 -11.58 -31.73 0.53
C ALA A 266 -12.07 -31.06 1.82
N SER A 267 -11.26 -31.06 2.88
CA SER A 267 -11.61 -30.48 4.18
C SER A 267 -10.66 -29.34 4.50
N PHE A 268 -11.21 -28.23 5.00
CA PHE A 268 -10.47 -27.04 5.38
C PHE A 268 -10.73 -26.70 6.85
N ASP A 269 -9.66 -26.34 7.57
CA ASP A 269 -9.70 -25.84 8.94
C ASP A 269 -8.92 -24.52 8.96
N PHE A 270 -9.65 -23.42 9.19
CA PHE A 270 -9.09 -22.08 9.30
C PHE A 270 -8.90 -21.66 10.76
N GLY A 271 -9.28 -22.50 11.72
CA GLY A 271 -9.24 -22.15 13.14
C GLY A 271 -10.13 -20.95 13.48
N ASP A 272 -9.81 -20.30 14.59
CA ASP A 272 -10.43 -19.04 14.99
C ASP A 272 -9.88 -17.90 14.11
N LEU A 273 -10.78 -17.13 13.50
CA LEU A 273 -10.46 -16.03 12.59
C LEU A 273 -10.52 -14.66 13.27
N GLU A 274 -10.92 -14.60 14.55
CA GLU A 274 -11.00 -13.40 15.39
C GLU A 274 -11.87 -12.26 14.81
N LEU A 275 -12.77 -12.55 13.86
CA LEU A 275 -13.72 -11.57 13.32
C LEU A 275 -14.86 -11.36 14.31
N GLN A 276 -14.90 -10.19 14.95
CA GLN A 276 -15.86 -9.92 16.04
C GLN A 276 -17.31 -9.71 15.57
N THR A 277 -17.52 -9.09 14.40
CA THR A 277 -18.84 -8.89 13.80
C THR A 277 -18.67 -8.60 12.31
N GLY A 278 -19.49 -9.22 11.47
CA GLY A 278 -19.44 -8.98 10.03
C GLY A 278 -19.92 -10.17 9.21
N SER A 279 -19.29 -10.39 8.07
CA SER A 279 -19.54 -11.56 7.23
C SER A 279 -18.26 -12.01 6.54
N LEU A 280 -18.02 -13.32 6.54
CA LEU A 280 -16.92 -13.93 5.82
C LEU A 280 -17.41 -14.38 4.44
N SER A 281 -16.67 -14.03 3.40
CA SER A 281 -16.83 -14.60 2.07
C SER A 281 -15.86 -15.77 1.94
N ILE A 282 -16.41 -16.97 1.78
CA ILE A 282 -15.66 -18.20 1.53
C ILE A 282 -15.68 -18.43 0.02
N PHE A 283 -14.52 -18.37 -0.63
CA PHE A 283 -14.35 -18.70 -2.04
C PHE A 283 -13.54 -19.98 -2.16
N VAL A 284 -14.00 -20.89 -3.00
CA VAL A 284 -13.32 -22.14 -3.25
C VAL A 284 -13.13 -22.31 -4.74
N VAL A 285 -11.94 -22.74 -5.14
CA VAL A 285 -11.65 -23.16 -6.52
C VAL A 285 -11.18 -24.60 -6.49
N VAL A 286 -11.80 -25.43 -7.33
CA VAL A 286 -11.46 -26.83 -7.54
C VAL A 286 -11.02 -27.02 -8.97
N TRP A 287 -9.90 -27.72 -9.19
CA TRP A 287 -9.42 -28.03 -10.53
C TRP A 287 -8.83 -29.43 -10.64
N SER A 288 -8.87 -29.96 -11.86
CA SER A 288 -8.19 -31.18 -12.31
C SER A 288 -7.45 -30.88 -13.62
N ALA A 289 -6.88 -31.90 -14.28
CA ALA A 289 -6.26 -31.71 -15.59
C ALA A 289 -7.25 -31.18 -16.67
N GLU A 290 -8.55 -31.44 -16.51
CA GLU A 290 -9.55 -31.17 -17.56
C GLU A 290 -10.72 -30.29 -17.10
N HIS A 291 -10.82 -29.96 -15.81
CA HIS A 291 -11.98 -29.27 -15.25
C HIS A 291 -11.58 -28.22 -14.23
N VAL A 292 -12.33 -27.10 -14.19
CA VAL A 292 -12.27 -26.08 -13.13
C VAL A 292 -13.69 -25.73 -12.70
N ALA A 293 -13.90 -25.51 -11.41
CA ALA A 293 -15.16 -25.05 -10.85
C ALA A 293 -14.89 -24.17 -9.63
N SER A 294 -15.73 -23.17 -9.39
CA SER A 294 -15.64 -22.33 -8.21
C SER A 294 -16.96 -22.23 -7.43
N LYS A 295 -16.86 -21.88 -6.16
CA LYS A 295 -18.02 -21.66 -5.29
C LYS A 295 -17.75 -20.56 -4.28
N GLY A 296 -18.70 -19.62 -4.18
CA GLY A 296 -18.75 -18.62 -3.12
C GLY A 296 -19.88 -18.91 -2.11
N GLU A 297 -19.61 -18.73 -0.82
CA GLU A 297 -20.60 -18.70 0.25
C GLU A 297 -20.34 -17.51 1.18
N ILE A 298 -21.41 -16.85 1.64
CA ILE A 298 -21.31 -15.79 2.66
C ILE A 298 -21.75 -16.38 3.99
N LEU A 299 -20.87 -16.27 4.99
CA LEU A 299 -21.11 -16.70 6.35
C LEU A 299 -21.19 -15.47 7.27
N PRO A 300 -22.38 -15.12 7.80
CA PRO A 300 -22.51 -14.09 8.82
C PRO A 300 -21.76 -14.48 10.10
N VAL A 301 -21.00 -13.56 10.67
CA VAL A 301 -20.29 -13.73 11.94
C VAL A 301 -20.84 -12.74 12.96
N ARG A 302 -21.47 -13.25 14.03
CA ARG A 302 -22.10 -12.42 15.07
C ARG A 302 -22.41 -13.19 16.34
N HIS A 303 -22.58 -12.44 17.42
CA HIS A 303 -23.15 -12.89 18.68
C HIS A 303 -24.69 -12.78 18.68
N PHE A 304 -25.37 -13.45 19.61
CA PHE A 304 -26.81 -13.25 19.84
C PHE A 304 -27.12 -11.85 20.33
N VAL A 305 -26.25 -11.33 21.22
CA VAL A 305 -26.27 -9.95 21.69
C VAL A 305 -24.99 -9.25 21.25
N VAL A 306 -25.14 -8.28 20.36
CA VAL A 306 -24.04 -7.47 19.83
C VAL A 306 -23.81 -6.28 20.74
N SER A 307 -22.54 -6.03 21.08
CA SER A 307 -22.10 -4.87 21.85
C SER A 307 -20.99 -4.18 21.08
N SER A 308 -21.27 -2.99 20.57
CA SER A 308 -20.33 -2.20 19.77
C SER A 308 -19.98 -0.93 20.52
N LEU A 309 -18.70 -0.76 20.86
CA LEU A 309 -18.18 0.43 21.52
C LEU A 309 -17.28 1.18 20.54
N GLY A 310 -17.59 2.45 20.28
CA GLY A 310 -16.75 3.33 19.48
C GLY A 310 -15.56 3.83 20.30
N VAL A 311 -14.47 3.07 20.32
CA VAL A 311 -13.21 3.46 20.98
C VAL A 311 -12.33 4.20 19.95
N PRO A 312 -11.81 5.40 20.26
CA PRO A 312 -10.84 6.07 19.40
C PRO A 312 -9.52 5.28 19.35
N GLU A 313 -8.68 5.55 18.35
CA GLU A 313 -7.37 4.89 18.24
C GLU A 313 -6.48 5.09 19.46
N PHE A 314 -6.55 6.27 20.08
CA PHE A 314 -5.87 6.56 21.35
C PHE A 314 -6.61 7.64 22.16
N PHE A 315 -6.27 7.68 23.45
CA PHE A 315 -6.61 8.71 24.42
C PHE A 315 -5.34 9.44 24.84
N LEU A 316 -5.48 10.68 25.29
CA LEU A 316 -4.45 11.35 26.07
C LEU A 316 -4.69 11.14 27.57
N ALA A 317 -3.62 11.07 28.35
CA ALA A 317 -3.72 11.09 29.81
C ALA A 317 -4.49 12.34 30.27
N GLY A 318 -5.50 12.16 31.13
CA GLY A 318 -6.42 13.23 31.57
C GLY A 318 -7.70 13.36 30.74
N ASP A 319 -7.86 12.63 29.63
CA ASP A 319 -9.05 12.71 28.77
C ASP A 319 -10.33 12.24 29.47
N ARG A 320 -11.45 12.88 29.12
CA ARG A 320 -12.79 12.52 29.61
C ARG A 320 -13.80 12.33 28.47
N PRO A 321 -13.65 11.30 27.62
CA PRO A 321 -14.45 11.16 26.41
C PRO A 321 -15.82 10.54 26.68
N LEU A 322 -16.72 10.74 25.72
CA LEU A 322 -18.01 10.06 25.61
C LEU A 322 -17.94 9.10 24.42
N LEU A 323 -17.92 7.80 24.71
CA LEU A 323 -17.83 6.77 23.69
C LEU A 323 -19.23 6.27 23.34
N PRO A 324 -19.62 6.21 22.06
CA PRO A 324 -20.90 5.63 21.68
C PRO A 324 -20.87 4.12 21.95
N LEU A 325 -21.86 3.62 22.70
CA LEU A 325 -22.06 2.21 22.99
C LEU A 325 -23.41 1.79 22.42
N ARG A 326 -23.40 0.89 21.44
CA ARG A 326 -24.60 0.26 20.88
C ARG A 326 -24.74 -1.16 21.39
N LEU A 327 -25.92 -1.48 21.89
CA LEU A 327 -26.28 -2.80 22.39
C LEU A 327 -27.49 -3.31 21.61
N GLU A 328 -27.41 -4.50 21.03
CA GLU A 328 -28.48 -5.03 20.20
C GLU A 328 -28.69 -6.51 20.47
N ASN A 329 -29.89 -6.88 20.94
CA ASN A 329 -30.30 -8.26 21.04
C ASN A 329 -30.88 -8.69 19.69
N ILE A 330 -30.11 -9.44 18.91
CA ILE A 330 -30.51 -9.88 17.58
C ILE A 330 -31.39 -11.13 17.68
N SER A 331 -30.97 -12.10 18.48
CA SER A 331 -31.60 -13.43 18.49
C SER A 331 -31.39 -14.24 19.77
N PHE A 332 -31.16 -13.59 20.92
CA PHE A 332 -31.18 -14.31 22.20
C PHE A 332 -32.64 -14.65 22.58
N ILE A 333 -33.09 -15.83 22.12
CA ILE A 333 -34.49 -16.30 22.17
C ILE A 333 -35.02 -16.33 23.62
N ASP A 334 -36.32 -16.03 23.78
CA ASP A 334 -37.12 -16.06 25.03
C ASP A 334 -36.76 -15.05 26.13
N HIS A 335 -35.75 -14.19 25.90
CA HIS A 335 -35.41 -13.15 26.87
C HIS A 335 -36.16 -11.84 26.63
N LYS A 336 -36.70 -11.24 27.70
CA LYS A 336 -37.53 -10.02 27.64
C LYS A 336 -36.73 -8.73 27.41
N GLY A 337 -35.40 -8.81 27.49
CA GLY A 337 -34.51 -7.70 27.21
C GLY A 337 -33.85 -7.09 28.44
N ASP A 338 -34.12 -7.52 29.68
CA ASP A 338 -33.40 -6.97 30.83
C ASP A 338 -31.97 -7.54 30.92
N TYR A 339 -30.94 -6.71 30.73
CA TYR A 339 -29.54 -7.12 30.83
C TYR A 339 -28.83 -6.35 31.93
N ARG A 340 -27.87 -7.04 32.56
CA ARG A 340 -26.95 -6.50 33.54
C ARG A 340 -25.57 -6.34 32.90
N LEU A 341 -25.03 -5.14 32.98
CA LEU A 341 -23.76 -4.71 32.40
C LEU A 341 -22.79 -4.31 33.50
N ALA A 342 -21.68 -5.02 33.65
CA ALA A 342 -20.63 -4.67 34.60
C ALA A 342 -19.34 -4.35 33.84
N PHE A 343 -18.80 -3.15 34.05
CA PHE A 343 -17.56 -2.71 33.40
C PHE A 343 -16.37 -2.89 34.34
N GLU A 344 -15.25 -3.35 33.78
CA GLU A 344 -13.96 -3.46 34.44
C GLU A 344 -12.93 -2.70 33.60
N ALA A 345 -12.16 -1.81 34.20
CA ALA A 345 -11.13 -1.05 33.50
C ALA A 345 -9.82 -1.05 34.29
N GLU A 346 -8.71 -1.22 33.59
CA GLU A 346 -7.37 -1.17 34.16
C GLU A 346 -6.86 0.28 34.29
N GLY A 347 -5.71 0.47 34.95
CA GLY A 347 -5.03 1.78 34.96
C GLY A 347 -5.71 2.90 35.74
N GLY A 348 -6.69 2.56 36.61
CA GLY A 348 -7.48 3.53 37.35
C GLY A 348 -8.50 4.29 36.49
N ILE A 349 -8.75 3.80 35.27
CA ILE A 349 -9.76 4.38 34.37
C ILE A 349 -11.14 4.16 34.97
N GLU A 350 -11.90 5.24 35.14
CA GLU A 350 -13.26 5.18 35.67
C GLU A 350 -14.27 5.18 34.52
N VAL A 351 -15.35 4.43 34.71
CA VAL A 351 -16.39 4.23 33.69
C VAL A 351 -17.77 4.53 34.25
N GLY A 352 -18.53 5.34 33.52
CA GLY A 352 -19.94 5.61 33.76
C GLY A 352 -20.78 5.35 32.51
N LEU A 353 -22.10 5.25 32.68
CA LEU A 353 -23.04 5.03 31.57
C LEU A 353 -24.06 6.16 31.54
N ALA A 354 -24.39 6.64 30.35
CA ALA A 354 -25.38 7.70 30.13
C ALA A 354 -26.29 7.38 28.94
N GLY A 355 -27.52 7.88 29.00
CA GLY A 355 -28.44 7.85 27.86
C GLY A 355 -28.06 8.86 26.78
N LEU A 356 -28.71 8.78 25.61
CA LEU A 356 -28.51 9.74 24.51
C LEU A 356 -28.90 11.19 24.88
N ASP A 357 -29.75 11.37 25.89
CA ASP A 357 -30.09 12.68 26.45
C ASP A 357 -28.97 13.24 27.36
N GLY A 358 -27.86 12.52 27.50
CA GLY A 358 -26.72 12.87 28.32
C GLY A 358 -26.93 12.65 29.82
N ARG A 359 -28.07 12.10 30.25
CA ARG A 359 -28.31 11.82 31.67
C ARG A 359 -27.62 10.53 32.11
N ASP A 360 -27.00 10.58 33.27
CA ASP A 360 -26.32 9.42 33.84
C ASP A 360 -27.33 8.35 34.25
N ILE A 361 -26.99 7.10 33.91
CA ILE A 361 -27.67 5.90 34.37
C ILE A 361 -26.97 5.48 35.65
N ALA A 362 -27.67 5.51 36.78
CA ALA A 362 -27.08 5.14 38.05
C ALA A 362 -26.81 3.61 38.09
N PRO A 363 -25.63 3.17 38.57
CA PRO A 363 -25.38 1.75 38.78
C PRO A 363 -26.21 1.21 39.95
N ALA A 364 -26.45 -0.10 39.95
CA ALA A 364 -26.99 -0.84 41.08
C ALA A 364 -25.97 -0.91 42.23
N ALA A 365 -26.40 -1.41 43.39
CA ALA A 365 -25.59 -1.46 44.62
C ALA A 365 -24.26 -2.24 44.48
N ASP A 366 -24.17 -3.10 43.47
CA ASP A 366 -23.01 -3.94 43.14
C ASP A 366 -22.20 -3.39 41.95
N GLY A 367 -22.48 -2.15 41.53
CA GLY A 367 -21.71 -1.42 40.52
C GLY A 367 -22.14 -1.68 39.06
N ALA A 368 -23.06 -2.62 38.80
CA ALA A 368 -23.50 -2.87 37.42
C ALA A 368 -24.69 -2.00 37.00
N PHE A 369 -24.84 -1.79 35.71
CA PHE A 369 -25.97 -1.09 35.11
C PHE A 369 -27.03 -2.09 34.65
N LEU A 370 -28.31 -1.74 34.84
CA LEU A 370 -29.44 -2.49 34.31
C LEU A 370 -30.01 -1.76 33.10
N VAL A 371 -30.03 -2.43 31.95
CA VAL A 371 -30.43 -1.85 30.66
C VAL A 371 -31.42 -2.79 29.98
N GLN A 372 -32.49 -2.22 29.42
CA GLN A 372 -33.44 -2.97 28.57
C GLN A 372 -32.98 -2.97 27.13
N ILE A 373 -32.65 -4.14 26.59
CA ILE A 373 -32.25 -4.42 25.21
C ILE A 373 -33.27 -5.42 24.61
N PRO A 374 -34.46 -4.95 24.18
CA PRO A 374 -35.45 -5.81 23.56
C PRO A 374 -34.93 -6.41 22.24
N GLN A 375 -35.46 -7.58 21.87
CA GLN A 375 -35.06 -8.21 20.62
C GLN A 375 -35.44 -7.35 19.41
N GLY A 376 -34.46 -7.07 18.55
CA GLY A 376 -34.64 -6.26 17.34
C GLY A 376 -34.79 -4.75 17.57
N ASP A 377 -34.64 -4.27 18.82
CA ASP A 377 -34.69 -2.85 19.18
C ASP A 377 -33.37 -2.40 19.83
N PRO A 378 -32.39 -1.94 19.02
CA PRO A 378 -31.06 -1.58 19.51
C PRO A 378 -31.12 -0.40 20.48
N GLN A 379 -30.25 -0.45 21.49
CA GLN A 379 -30.07 0.62 22.46
C GLN A 379 -28.73 1.31 22.22
N ASP A 380 -28.79 2.58 21.85
CA ASP A 380 -27.62 3.45 21.74
C ASP A 380 -27.46 4.24 23.05
N LEU A 381 -26.27 4.19 23.64
CA LEU A 381 -25.89 4.78 24.92
C LEU A 381 -24.53 5.47 24.79
N PHE A 382 -24.12 6.19 25.83
CA PHE A 382 -22.76 6.73 25.96
C PHE A 382 -22.04 6.12 27.15
N LEU A 383 -20.82 5.65 26.91
CA LEU A 383 -19.86 5.30 27.95
C LEU A 383 -19.03 6.54 28.29
N ARG A 384 -19.17 7.04 29.52
CA ARG A 384 -18.32 8.11 30.06
C ARG A 384 -17.04 7.48 30.57
N VAL A 385 -15.91 7.91 30.04
CA VAL A 385 -14.60 7.43 30.47
C VAL A 385 -13.85 8.57 31.14
N ASN A 386 -13.13 8.29 32.21
CA ASN A 386 -12.19 9.21 32.85
C ASN A 386 -10.81 8.57 32.86
N VAL A 387 -9.91 9.06 32.01
CA VAL A 387 -8.52 8.61 31.94
C VAL A 387 -7.70 9.46 32.91
N PRO A 388 -7.13 8.88 33.98
CA PRO A 388 -6.34 9.65 34.93
C PRO A 388 -5.13 10.35 34.28
N GLU A 389 -4.67 11.43 34.90
CA GLU A 389 -3.38 12.03 34.55
C GLU A 389 -2.24 11.04 34.85
N GLY A 390 -1.19 11.03 34.02
CA GLY A 390 -0.06 10.13 34.17
C GLY A 390 -0.28 8.68 33.69
N THR A 391 -1.51 8.32 33.29
CA THR A 391 -1.81 7.03 32.66
C THR A 391 -1.14 6.95 31.28
N GLU A 392 -0.34 5.91 31.02
CA GLU A 392 0.42 5.75 29.77
C GLU A 392 0.56 4.26 29.42
N GLY A 393 0.34 3.94 28.14
CA GLY A 393 0.47 2.58 27.63
C GLY A 393 -0.87 2.01 27.15
N HIS A 394 -1.03 0.69 27.30
CA HIS A 394 -2.22 -0.02 26.83
C HIS A 394 -2.95 -0.65 28.00
N TYR A 395 -4.26 -0.38 28.08
CA TYR A 395 -5.13 -0.84 29.14
C TYR A 395 -6.32 -1.58 28.56
N GLN A 396 -6.86 -2.53 29.30
CA GLN A 396 -8.08 -3.22 28.92
C GLN A 396 -9.31 -2.59 29.58
N LEU A 397 -10.37 -2.46 28.78
CA LEU A 397 -11.74 -2.21 29.21
C LEU A 397 -12.57 -3.44 28.89
N ALA A 398 -13.15 -4.07 29.90
CA ALA A 398 -14.04 -5.21 29.72
C ALA A 398 -15.48 -4.87 30.09
N LEU A 399 -16.43 -5.40 29.32
CA LEU A 399 -17.85 -5.45 29.65
C LEU A 399 -18.23 -6.90 29.93
N ASN A 400 -18.68 -7.17 31.16
CA ASN A 400 -19.37 -8.41 31.49
C ASN A 400 -20.88 -8.23 31.32
N LEU A 401 -21.49 -9.04 30.46
CA LEU A 401 -22.90 -9.01 30.09
C LEU A 401 -23.60 -10.27 30.60
N SER A 402 -24.74 -10.10 31.27
CA SER A 402 -25.61 -11.21 31.68
C SER A 402 -27.07 -10.87 31.48
N ALA A 403 -27.84 -11.81 30.95
CA ALA A 403 -29.30 -11.69 30.86
C ALA A 403 -29.95 -11.93 32.23
N VAL A 404 -30.82 -11.02 32.66
CA VAL A 404 -31.52 -11.10 33.95
C VAL A 404 -32.69 -12.07 33.84
N ASP A 405 -32.84 -13.00 34.78
CA ASP A 405 -33.95 -13.98 34.82
C ASP A 405 -34.11 -14.84 33.54
N ALA A 406 -33.06 -14.97 32.73
CA ALA A 406 -33.08 -15.81 31.53
C ALA A 406 -33.09 -17.30 31.89
N GLN A 407 -33.93 -18.08 31.20
CA GLN A 407 -34.07 -19.51 31.44
C GLN A 407 -32.83 -20.32 31.02
N ILE A 408 -32.10 -19.81 30.02
CA ILE A 408 -30.79 -20.28 29.58
C ILE A 408 -29.85 -19.08 29.70
N PRO A 409 -28.65 -19.23 30.29
CA PRO A 409 -27.70 -18.12 30.36
C PRO A 409 -27.15 -17.79 28.95
N LEU A 410 -26.69 -16.56 28.77
CA LEU A 410 -25.89 -16.21 27.59
C LEU A 410 -24.70 -17.19 27.47
N PRO A 411 -24.31 -17.60 26.25
CA PRO A 411 -23.11 -18.42 26.06
C PRO A 411 -21.89 -17.77 26.73
N ALA A 412 -20.98 -18.57 27.29
CA ALA A 412 -19.84 -18.05 28.04
C ALA A 412 -18.98 -17.05 27.23
N ALA A 413 -18.78 -17.33 25.95
CA ALA A 413 -18.10 -16.42 25.03
C ALA A 413 -18.85 -15.11 24.76
N GLU A 414 -20.16 -15.07 25.02
CA GLU A 414 -20.97 -13.85 24.90
C GLU A 414 -21.03 -13.01 26.18
N GLN A 415 -20.56 -13.55 27.29
CA GLN A 415 -20.65 -12.89 28.59
C GLN A 415 -19.57 -11.85 28.81
N ARG A 416 -18.49 -11.84 28.03
CA ARG A 416 -17.39 -10.86 28.19
C ARG A 416 -17.00 -10.25 26.85
N ARG A 417 -16.82 -8.93 26.84
CA ARG A 417 -16.28 -8.15 25.72
C ARG A 417 -15.07 -7.38 26.22
N GLU A 418 -14.02 -7.30 25.42
CA GLU A 418 -12.81 -6.59 25.79
C GLU A 418 -12.42 -5.62 24.67
N TRP A 419 -12.06 -4.41 25.07
CA TRP A 419 -11.54 -3.38 24.18
C TRP A 419 -10.20 -2.89 24.71
N ARG A 420 -9.26 -2.65 23.80
CA ARG A 420 -7.95 -2.08 24.14
C ARG A 420 -8.04 -0.55 24.10
N MET A 421 -7.57 0.08 25.15
CA MET A 421 -7.43 1.52 25.26
C MET A 421 -5.95 1.87 25.19
N ALA A 422 -5.52 2.52 24.11
CA ALA A 422 -4.18 3.09 24.02
C ALA A 422 -4.20 4.49 24.63
N VAL A 423 -3.42 4.72 25.67
CA VAL A 423 -3.28 6.03 26.32
C VAL A 423 -1.88 6.57 26.07
N ARG A 424 -1.81 7.74 25.44
CA ARG A 424 -0.59 8.47 25.16
C ARG A 424 -0.38 9.57 26.20
N PRO A 425 0.87 9.92 26.51
CA PRO A 425 1.14 11.07 27.37
C PRO A 425 0.64 12.37 26.70
N SER A 426 0.19 13.32 27.53
CA SER A 426 -0.25 14.64 27.07
C SER A 426 0.91 15.61 26.77
N ALA A 427 2.14 15.26 27.18
CA ALA A 427 3.36 16.04 26.96
C ALA A 427 4.16 15.54 25.74
N VAL A 428 4.64 16.47 24.92
CA VAL A 428 5.51 16.16 23.78
C VAL A 428 6.88 15.70 24.31
N ALA A 429 7.29 14.50 23.93
CA ALA A 429 8.65 14.03 24.17
C ALA A 429 9.60 14.78 23.22
N ALA A 430 10.59 15.46 23.78
CA ALA A 430 11.65 16.10 23.00
C ALA A 430 12.89 15.21 22.98
N GLN A 431 13.69 15.38 21.92
CA GLN A 431 14.98 14.72 21.81
C GLN A 431 16.07 15.70 21.41
N GLU A 432 17.21 15.54 22.04
CA GLU A 432 18.41 16.32 21.80
C GLU A 432 19.64 15.42 21.68
N TYR A 433 20.67 15.96 21.02
CA TYR A 433 21.92 15.27 20.79
C TYR A 433 23.08 16.12 21.27
N LEU A 434 24.07 15.46 21.85
CA LEU A 434 25.37 16.04 22.17
C LEU A 434 26.46 15.25 21.48
N SER A 435 27.49 15.95 21.03
CA SER A 435 28.64 15.36 20.37
C SER A 435 29.91 15.93 20.94
N PHE A 436 30.86 15.08 21.33
CA PHE A 436 32.16 15.53 21.84
C PHE A 436 33.26 14.53 21.51
N PRO A 437 34.51 14.99 21.23
CA PRO A 437 35.64 14.10 21.02
C PRO A 437 35.96 13.32 22.29
N MET A 438 36.28 12.05 22.13
CA MET A 438 36.73 11.20 23.24
C MET A 438 38.22 11.45 23.51
N SER A 439 38.62 11.35 24.78
CA SER A 439 40.02 11.50 25.18
C SER A 439 40.36 10.67 26.41
N ASP A 440 41.65 10.61 26.73
CA ASP A 440 42.17 10.00 27.96
C ASP A 440 41.79 10.78 29.24
N ARG A 441 41.28 12.01 29.09
CA ARG A 441 40.63 12.78 30.17
C ARG A 441 39.12 12.54 30.09
N PRO A 442 38.53 11.80 31.05
CA PRO A 442 37.10 11.51 31.02
C PRO A 442 36.25 12.78 31.10
N THR A 443 35.22 12.85 30.26
CA THR A 443 34.20 13.90 30.27
C THR A 443 33.15 13.56 31.32
N ASP A 444 32.82 14.50 32.21
CA ASP A 444 31.73 14.34 33.19
C ASP A 444 30.36 14.44 32.50
N LEU A 445 29.79 13.28 32.17
CA LEU A 445 28.50 13.20 31.50
C LEU A 445 27.36 13.61 32.43
N SER A 446 27.44 13.30 33.73
CA SER A 446 26.44 13.72 34.72
C SER A 446 26.30 15.24 34.75
N GLN A 447 27.42 15.98 34.75
CA GLN A 447 27.39 17.44 34.76
C GLN A 447 26.84 18.03 33.45
N LEU A 448 27.21 17.47 32.30
CA LEU A 448 26.69 17.90 31.00
C LEU A 448 25.17 17.70 30.89
N LEU A 449 24.67 16.54 31.33
CA LEU A 449 23.24 16.23 31.33
C LEU A 449 22.46 17.12 32.28
N ALA A 450 23.00 17.41 33.47
CA ALA A 450 22.35 18.28 34.45
C ALA A 450 22.04 19.68 33.89
N GLY A 451 23.00 20.28 33.17
CA GLY A 451 22.80 21.59 32.55
C GLY A 451 21.75 21.63 31.42
N LEU A 452 21.40 20.47 30.84
CA LEU A 452 20.38 20.38 29.77
C LEU A 452 18.99 20.02 30.29
N VAL A 453 18.93 19.20 31.35
CA VAL A 453 17.67 18.75 31.96
C VAL A 453 17.07 19.86 32.82
N GLU A 454 17.90 20.61 33.55
CA GLU A 454 17.46 21.63 34.50
C GLU A 454 16.55 22.68 33.84
N GLY A 455 15.31 22.78 34.36
CA GLY A 455 14.32 23.76 33.90
C GLY A 455 13.68 23.47 32.54
N ARG A 456 14.03 22.39 31.86
CA ARG A 456 13.53 22.08 30.50
C ARG A 456 12.84 20.73 30.38
N TYR A 457 13.35 19.70 31.04
CA TYR A 457 12.76 18.36 31.03
C TYR A 457 12.23 17.98 32.40
N ASP A 458 11.21 17.13 32.44
CA ASP A 458 10.86 16.39 33.66
C ASP A 458 11.95 15.35 33.92
N PRO A 459 12.78 15.51 34.98
CA PRO A 459 13.94 14.67 35.22
C PRO A 459 13.65 13.17 35.34
N ASP A 460 12.45 12.81 35.81
CA ASP A 460 12.06 11.41 36.01
C ASP A 460 11.73 10.69 34.70
N THR A 461 11.57 11.45 33.61
CA THR A 461 11.19 10.95 32.29
C THR A 461 12.37 10.89 31.31
N VAL A 462 13.52 11.45 31.69
CA VAL A 462 14.68 11.58 30.81
C VAL A 462 15.44 10.26 30.71
N THR A 463 15.61 9.80 29.48
CA THR A 463 16.44 8.65 29.10
C THR A 463 17.62 9.10 28.25
N VAL A 464 18.75 8.44 28.46
CA VAL A 464 20.02 8.76 27.79
C VAL A 464 20.58 7.51 27.13
N VAL A 465 21.03 7.65 25.89
CA VAL A 465 21.78 6.61 25.18
C VAL A 465 23.05 7.23 24.61
N ALA A 466 24.20 6.72 25.02
CA ALA A 466 25.50 7.16 24.54
C ALA A 466 26.04 6.18 23.50
N ARG A 467 26.53 6.70 22.38
CA ARG A 467 27.13 5.92 21.30
C ARG A 467 28.52 6.42 21.00
N PHE A 468 29.42 5.50 20.67
CA PHE A 468 30.82 5.78 20.43
C PHE A 468 31.24 5.14 19.14
N ALA A 469 31.93 5.88 18.29
CA ALA A 469 32.56 5.35 17.09
C ALA A 469 33.89 6.06 16.87
N SER A 470 34.80 5.41 16.16
CA SER A 470 36.01 6.06 15.68
C SER A 470 35.65 7.21 14.75
N ASN A 471 36.53 8.19 14.62
CA ASN A 471 36.33 9.29 13.68
C ASN A 471 36.21 8.82 12.23
N GLU A 472 36.73 7.63 11.88
CA GLU A 472 36.57 7.02 10.56
C GLU A 472 35.18 6.42 10.34
N ASN A 473 34.46 6.12 11.43
CA ASN A 473 33.11 5.58 11.43
C ASN A 473 32.05 6.61 11.88
N ALA A 474 32.36 7.91 11.79
CA ALA A 474 31.48 8.99 12.25
C ALA A 474 30.12 9.04 11.52
N LEU A 475 30.06 8.58 10.26
CA LEU A 475 28.80 8.50 9.50
C LEU A 475 27.82 7.48 10.09
N SER A 476 28.31 6.41 10.72
CA SER A 476 27.44 5.45 11.39
C SER A 476 26.76 6.08 12.61
N LEU A 477 27.44 6.94 13.38
CA LEU A 477 26.79 7.69 14.45
C LEU A 477 25.70 8.63 13.91
N ALA A 478 25.92 9.22 12.73
CA ALA A 478 25.00 10.19 12.15
C ALA A 478 23.70 9.56 11.62
N SER A 479 23.73 8.30 11.13
CA SER A 479 22.55 7.56 10.66
C SER A 479 21.66 7.02 11.79
N LEU A 480 22.18 6.98 13.03
CA LEU A 480 21.43 6.51 14.21
C LEU A 480 20.54 7.60 14.81
N GLY A 481 19.39 7.19 15.37
CA GLY A 481 18.37 8.09 15.93
C GLY A 481 17.03 7.36 16.08
N SER A 482 16.03 8.02 16.68
CA SER A 482 14.66 7.50 16.63
C SER A 482 13.93 7.98 15.37
N VAL A 483 12.85 7.29 15.01
CA VAL A 483 11.96 7.71 13.93
C VAL A 483 11.32 9.04 14.34
N ALA A 484 11.42 10.06 13.50
CA ALA A 484 10.54 11.21 13.59
C ALA A 484 9.19 10.78 12.99
N ASP A 485 8.10 10.92 13.74
CA ASP A 485 6.73 10.72 13.23
C ASP A 485 6.49 11.75 12.12
N ASP A 486 6.58 11.30 10.88
CA ASP A 486 6.19 12.06 9.70
C ASP A 486 5.29 11.16 8.84
N PRO A 487 4.03 11.53 8.56
CA PRO A 487 3.12 10.73 7.76
C PRO A 487 3.60 10.66 6.30
N LYS A 488 4.48 9.69 5.99
CA LYS A 488 5.00 9.42 4.64
C LYS A 488 4.40 8.15 4.04
N ALA A 489 4.55 7.96 2.72
CA ALA A 489 4.10 6.76 2.02
C ALA A 489 4.70 5.49 2.65
N VAL A 490 3.89 4.43 2.78
CA VAL A 490 4.26 3.19 3.50
C VAL A 490 5.51 2.56 2.88
N LEU A 491 5.58 2.48 1.55
CA LEU A 491 6.75 1.96 0.84
C LEU A 491 8.03 2.73 1.20
N ASP A 492 7.97 4.07 1.16
CA ASP A 492 9.14 4.92 1.39
C ASP A 492 9.64 4.76 2.84
N GLN A 493 8.72 4.69 3.81
CA GLN A 493 9.05 4.41 5.20
C GLN A 493 9.73 3.05 5.36
N MET A 494 9.19 2.00 4.75
CA MET A 494 9.75 0.65 4.84
C MET A 494 11.15 0.58 4.22
N ILE A 495 11.38 1.23 3.07
CA ILE A 495 12.70 1.28 2.42
C ILE A 495 13.69 2.04 3.31
N TRP A 496 13.33 3.23 3.79
CA TRP A 496 14.24 4.05 4.60
C TRP A 496 14.56 3.43 5.95
N GLN A 497 13.55 2.89 6.62
CA GLN A 497 13.75 2.13 7.85
C GLN A 497 14.60 0.88 7.58
N GLY A 498 14.34 0.18 6.46
CA GLY A 498 15.13 -0.95 6.01
C GLY A 498 16.63 -0.63 5.86
N PHE A 499 16.98 0.51 5.23
CA PHE A 499 18.38 0.94 5.11
C PHE A 499 19.05 1.15 6.47
N VAL A 500 18.34 1.75 7.43
CA VAL A 500 18.84 1.97 8.79
C VAL A 500 19.01 0.64 9.53
N ASP A 501 18.01 -0.23 9.48
CA ASP A 501 18.00 -1.52 10.18
C ASP A 501 19.06 -2.47 9.62
N LEU A 502 19.32 -2.42 8.32
CA LEU A 502 20.35 -3.23 7.65
C LEU A 502 21.76 -2.97 8.20
N GLN A 503 22.00 -1.81 8.82
CA GLN A 503 23.28 -1.52 9.49
C GLN A 503 23.44 -2.25 10.83
N ALA A 504 22.32 -2.41 11.54
CA ALA A 504 22.28 -2.95 12.90
C ALA A 504 22.08 -4.47 12.92
N ALA A 505 21.41 -5.02 11.91
CA ALA A 505 20.83 -6.34 11.98
C ALA A 505 21.84 -7.47 11.73
N ASN A 506 21.78 -8.47 12.61
CA ASN A 506 22.25 -9.83 12.33
C ASN A 506 20.99 -10.69 12.11
N ALA A 507 20.94 -11.52 11.06
CA ALA A 507 19.74 -12.26 10.65
C ALA A 507 19.11 -13.20 11.71
N GLY A 508 19.73 -13.38 12.88
CA GLY A 508 19.27 -14.23 13.97
C GLY A 508 18.60 -13.55 15.17
N ASN A 509 18.46 -12.21 15.21
CA ASN A 509 17.84 -11.47 16.33
C ASN A 509 16.45 -10.89 15.96
N ASP A 510 15.76 -10.27 16.93
CA ASP A 510 14.43 -9.67 16.73
C ASP A 510 14.43 -8.57 15.67
N GLU A 511 15.49 -7.79 15.58
CA GLU A 511 15.68 -6.75 14.56
C GLU A 511 15.78 -7.36 13.16
N GLY A 512 16.51 -8.47 13.02
CA GLY A 512 16.57 -9.25 11.79
C GLY A 512 15.20 -9.77 11.36
N ARG A 513 14.36 -10.24 12.30
CA ARG A 513 12.98 -10.66 12.00
C ARG A 513 12.09 -9.50 11.53
N ARG A 514 12.21 -8.33 12.16
CA ARG A 514 11.49 -7.11 11.73
C ARG A 514 11.94 -6.64 10.35
N LEU A 515 13.24 -6.69 10.08
CA LEU A 515 13.79 -6.35 8.77
C LEU A 515 13.30 -7.32 7.69
N GLN A 516 13.25 -8.63 7.96
CA GLN A 516 12.67 -9.59 7.03
C GLN A 516 11.19 -9.30 6.75
N ALA A 517 10.39 -8.97 7.77
CA ALA A 517 9.00 -8.59 7.57
C ALA A 517 8.84 -7.31 6.72
N ASN A 518 9.72 -6.31 6.91
CA ASN A 518 9.76 -5.12 6.06
C ASN A 518 10.11 -5.48 4.60
N ILE A 519 11.08 -6.37 4.39
CA ILE A 519 11.44 -6.86 3.05
C ILE A 519 10.24 -7.55 2.39
N ASP A 520 9.55 -8.44 3.10
CA ASP A 520 8.38 -9.16 2.58
C ASP A 520 7.26 -8.20 2.20
N GLY A 521 6.99 -7.18 3.02
CA GLY A 521 5.96 -6.19 2.69
C GLY A 521 6.36 -5.24 1.53
N ILE A 522 7.65 -4.90 1.35
CA ILE A 522 8.09 -4.17 0.14
C ILE A 522 7.84 -5.01 -1.11
N GLN A 523 8.18 -6.31 -1.08
CA GLN A 523 7.96 -7.22 -2.21
C GLN A 523 6.46 -7.38 -2.53
N ALA A 524 5.61 -7.42 -1.51
CA ALA A 524 4.16 -7.51 -1.67
C ALA A 524 3.54 -6.26 -2.34
N LEU A 525 4.23 -5.11 -2.29
CA LEU A 525 3.79 -3.88 -2.96
C LEU A 525 4.20 -3.83 -4.45
N GLN A 526 4.90 -4.84 -4.97
CA GLN A 526 5.27 -4.89 -6.37
C GLN A 526 4.10 -5.33 -7.26
N ILE A 527 3.83 -4.57 -8.32
CA ILE A 527 2.85 -4.91 -9.34
C ILE A 527 3.50 -5.58 -10.56
N ALA A 528 2.68 -6.16 -11.43
CA ALA A 528 3.12 -7.03 -12.53
C ALA A 528 4.10 -6.37 -13.53
N ASP A 529 4.12 -5.05 -13.64
CA ASP A 529 5.06 -4.33 -14.51
C ASP A 529 6.44 -4.08 -13.86
N GLY A 530 6.63 -4.54 -12.63
CA GLY A 530 7.85 -4.40 -11.84
C GLY A 530 7.91 -3.15 -10.97
N ALA A 531 6.92 -2.26 -11.06
CA ALA A 531 6.84 -1.07 -10.22
C ALA A 531 6.38 -1.38 -8.79
N PHE A 532 6.80 -0.59 -7.80
CA PHE A 532 6.29 -0.65 -6.43
C PHE A 532 5.20 0.39 -6.17
N VAL A 533 4.11 -0.03 -5.53
CA VAL A 533 3.00 0.83 -5.13
C VAL A 533 3.34 1.55 -3.82
N PRO A 534 3.36 2.90 -3.80
CA PRO A 534 3.84 3.61 -2.63
C PRO A 534 2.91 3.56 -1.40
N TYR A 535 1.60 3.30 -1.61
CA TYR A 535 0.47 3.26 -0.65
C TYR A 535 0.51 4.27 0.51
N ARG A 536 -0.59 5.00 0.74
CA ARG A 536 -0.73 5.85 1.94
C ARG A 536 -2.14 5.75 2.50
N THR A 537 -2.25 5.82 3.83
CA THR A 537 -3.53 5.74 4.54
C THR A 537 -4.34 7.04 4.39
N ASP A 538 -3.69 8.20 4.24
CA ASP A 538 -4.35 9.51 4.22
C ASP A 538 -4.17 10.29 2.90
N GLY A 539 -5.27 10.51 2.17
CA GLY A 539 -5.36 11.43 1.02
C GLY A 539 -4.78 10.94 -0.33
N GLU A 540 -4.77 11.79 -1.36
CA GLU A 540 -4.12 11.54 -2.67
C GLU A 540 -2.74 12.19 -2.81
N PHE A 541 -1.75 11.46 -3.32
CA PHE A 541 -0.43 12.01 -3.61
C PHE A 541 -0.54 13.32 -4.38
N ILE A 542 -0.03 14.41 -3.83
CA ILE A 542 0.11 15.63 -4.61
C ILE A 542 1.32 15.45 -5.55
N PRO A 543 1.28 15.94 -6.80
CA PRO A 543 2.37 15.79 -7.76
C PRO A 543 3.76 16.20 -7.25
N SER A 544 3.82 17.13 -6.30
CA SER A 544 5.05 17.58 -5.62
C SER A 544 5.66 16.55 -4.67
N GLU A 545 4.87 15.59 -4.17
CA GLU A 545 5.36 14.49 -3.30
C GLU A 545 5.93 13.33 -4.12
N VAL A 546 5.61 13.25 -5.41
CA VAL A 546 6.02 12.13 -6.27
C VAL A 546 7.23 12.42 -7.15
N GLY A 547 7.70 13.67 -7.22
CA GLY A 547 8.92 14.08 -7.90
C GLY A 547 9.92 14.73 -6.94
N PHE A 548 11.21 14.62 -7.24
CA PHE A 548 12.27 15.27 -6.45
C PHE A 548 12.45 16.75 -6.83
N ASP A 549 11.93 17.15 -7.99
CA ASP A 549 12.09 18.49 -8.56
C ASP A 549 10.74 19.06 -9.03
N SER A 550 10.26 20.06 -8.28
CA SER A 550 9.10 20.93 -8.52
C SER A 550 7.69 20.46 -8.13
N THR A 551 6.91 21.45 -7.73
CA THR A 551 5.47 21.40 -7.45
C THR A 551 4.59 21.18 -8.70
N ASN A 552 5.18 21.11 -9.90
CA ASN A 552 4.47 21.16 -11.18
C ASN A 552 4.78 19.99 -12.14
N SER A 553 5.39 18.88 -11.68
CA SER A 553 5.65 17.74 -12.56
C SER A 553 4.34 17.06 -13.00
N SER A 554 3.89 17.41 -14.20
CA SER A 554 2.60 17.00 -14.80
C SER A 554 2.76 15.98 -15.94
N GLY A 555 3.95 15.38 -16.07
CA GLY A 555 4.27 14.40 -17.10
C GLY A 555 4.03 12.94 -16.64
N PRO A 556 3.38 12.08 -17.45
CA PRO A 556 3.10 10.67 -17.13
C PRO A 556 4.34 9.77 -16.94
N VAL A 557 5.54 10.31 -17.16
CA VAL A 557 6.82 9.58 -17.15
C VAL A 557 7.57 9.72 -15.82
N ARG A 558 7.26 10.70 -14.97
CA ARG A 558 8.12 11.07 -13.82
C ARG A 558 7.74 10.41 -12.50
N HIS A 559 6.59 9.75 -12.40
CA HIS A 559 6.12 9.21 -11.12
C HIS A 559 6.75 7.84 -10.81
N GLY A 560 7.70 7.82 -9.87
CA GLY A 560 8.11 6.60 -9.17
C GLY A 560 9.46 5.97 -9.56
N LEU A 561 10.24 6.54 -10.49
CA LEU A 561 11.55 5.98 -10.85
C LEU A 561 12.52 5.96 -9.67
N LEU A 562 12.65 7.07 -8.93
CA LEU A 562 13.50 7.14 -7.72
C LEU A 562 13.09 6.11 -6.67
N ARG A 563 11.78 5.96 -6.44
CA ARG A 563 11.25 4.99 -5.48
C ARG A 563 11.57 3.57 -5.90
N ASN A 564 11.34 3.24 -7.17
CA ASN A 564 11.67 1.93 -7.71
C ASN A 564 13.16 1.64 -7.64
N ALA A 565 14.01 2.59 -8.03
CA ALA A 565 15.45 2.47 -7.91
C ALA A 565 15.90 2.33 -6.44
N SER A 566 15.26 3.05 -5.51
CA SER A 566 15.56 2.96 -4.07
C SER A 566 15.14 1.62 -3.47
N ALA A 567 13.95 1.12 -3.86
CA ALA A 567 13.46 -0.19 -3.46
C ALA A 567 14.37 -1.30 -3.98
N LEU A 568 14.73 -1.25 -5.27
CA LEU A 568 15.63 -2.21 -5.88
C LEU A 568 17.01 -2.19 -5.22
N ASP A 569 17.60 -1.01 -5.00
CA ASP A 569 18.89 -0.87 -4.32
C ASP A 569 18.86 -1.47 -2.91
N PHE A 570 17.83 -1.14 -2.12
CA PHE A 570 17.63 -1.73 -0.80
C PHE A 570 17.51 -3.26 -0.86
N LEU A 571 16.67 -3.80 -1.74
CA LEU A 571 16.45 -5.23 -1.88
C LEU A 571 17.72 -5.99 -2.33
N ILE A 572 18.52 -5.41 -3.23
CA ILE A 572 19.82 -5.97 -3.64
C ILE A 572 20.78 -6.03 -2.44
N ARG A 573 20.84 -4.97 -1.64
CA ARG A 573 21.69 -4.91 -0.43
C ARG A 573 21.22 -5.88 0.65
N ALA A 574 19.92 -5.98 0.87
CA ALA A 574 19.32 -6.94 1.79
C ALA A 574 19.66 -8.38 1.36
N ARG A 575 19.53 -8.71 0.08
CA ARG A 575 19.94 -10.02 -0.47
C ARG A 575 21.43 -10.28 -0.25
N LYS A 576 22.29 -9.30 -0.49
CA LYS A 576 23.74 -9.41 -0.23
C LYS A 576 24.07 -9.62 1.25
N ALA A 577 23.28 -9.06 2.15
CA ALA A 577 23.38 -9.27 3.60
C ALA A 577 22.78 -10.61 4.08
N GLY A 578 22.20 -11.41 3.19
CA GLY A 578 21.70 -12.76 3.50
C GLY A 578 20.20 -12.84 3.82
N TYR A 579 19.43 -11.77 3.61
CA TYR A 579 17.97 -11.80 3.74
C TYR A 579 17.30 -12.46 2.53
N SER A 580 16.11 -13.03 2.76
CA SER A 580 15.33 -13.67 1.70
C SER A 580 14.66 -12.62 0.83
N VAL A 581 15.10 -12.53 -0.42
CA VAL A 581 14.55 -11.63 -1.45
C VAL A 581 14.29 -12.45 -2.72
N SER A 582 13.09 -12.31 -3.28
CA SER A 582 12.65 -12.97 -4.50
C SER A 582 13.45 -12.52 -5.72
N ASP A 583 13.97 -13.48 -6.49
CA ASP A 583 14.65 -13.22 -7.75
C ASP A 583 13.70 -12.61 -8.79
N ASP A 584 12.41 -13.00 -8.77
CA ASP A 584 11.39 -12.41 -9.64
C ASP A 584 11.21 -10.93 -9.32
N THR A 585 11.22 -10.56 -8.03
CA THR A 585 11.07 -9.16 -7.63
C THR A 585 12.20 -8.29 -8.16
N ILE A 586 13.44 -8.75 -8.00
CA ILE A 586 14.61 -8.05 -8.51
C ILE A 586 14.57 -7.98 -10.05
N THR A 587 14.24 -9.08 -10.71
CA THR A 587 14.18 -9.15 -12.19
C THR A 587 13.13 -8.21 -12.75
N ASN A 588 11.93 -8.19 -12.19
CA ASN A 588 10.84 -7.34 -12.64
C ASN A 588 11.15 -5.85 -12.42
N SER A 589 11.71 -5.51 -11.25
CA SER A 589 12.09 -4.12 -10.97
C SER A 589 13.24 -3.63 -11.86
N LEU A 590 14.23 -4.49 -12.13
CA LEU A 590 15.29 -4.21 -13.11
C LEU A 590 14.71 -3.96 -14.51
N ALA A 591 13.77 -4.79 -14.97
CA ALA A 591 13.12 -4.60 -16.27
C ALA A 591 12.37 -3.26 -16.35
N PHE A 592 11.64 -2.89 -15.30
CA PHE A 592 10.98 -1.60 -15.18
C PHE A 592 11.98 -0.44 -15.28
N ILE A 593 13.04 -0.46 -14.47
CA ILE A 593 14.04 0.62 -14.42
C ILE A 593 14.78 0.74 -15.74
N LYS A 594 15.23 -0.37 -16.33
CA LYS A 594 15.88 -0.39 -17.65
C LYS A 594 15.01 0.27 -18.71
N LYS A 595 13.71 -0.07 -18.75
CA LYS A 595 12.77 0.51 -19.70
C LYS A 595 12.70 2.03 -19.51
N ARG A 596 12.52 2.51 -18.28
CA ARG A 596 12.41 3.96 -17.99
C ARG A 596 13.70 4.73 -18.29
N VAL A 597 14.85 4.17 -17.95
CA VAL A 597 16.16 4.75 -18.29
C VAL A 597 16.38 4.75 -19.80
N SER A 598 15.99 3.68 -20.50
CA SER A 598 16.04 3.62 -21.97
C SER A 598 15.15 4.66 -22.63
N ASP A 599 13.94 4.88 -22.10
CA ASP A 599 13.04 5.93 -22.59
C ASP A 599 13.68 7.33 -22.45
N ALA A 600 14.38 7.59 -21.35
CA ALA A 600 15.12 8.84 -21.13
C ALA A 600 16.36 8.96 -22.04
N LEU A 601 17.09 7.86 -22.27
CA LEU A 601 18.30 7.85 -23.10
C LEU A 601 18.01 8.03 -24.59
N PHE A 602 16.91 7.47 -25.11
CA PHE A 602 16.66 7.34 -26.54
C PHE A 602 15.42 8.07 -27.06
N ALA A 603 14.58 8.61 -26.16
CA ALA A 603 13.41 9.46 -26.39
C ALA A 603 13.11 9.78 -27.88
N PRO A 604 12.49 8.84 -28.63
CA PRO A 604 12.31 8.98 -30.09
C PRO A 604 11.27 10.04 -30.48
N ASP A 605 10.43 10.46 -29.53
CA ASP A 605 9.29 11.36 -29.73
C ASP A 605 9.46 12.76 -29.10
N PHE A 606 10.60 13.03 -28.44
CA PHE A 606 10.87 14.30 -27.76
C PHE A 606 11.93 15.15 -28.47
N THR A 607 11.88 16.47 -28.30
CA THR A 607 12.97 17.35 -28.75
C THR A 607 14.25 17.06 -27.96
N PRO A 608 15.45 17.30 -28.53
CA PRO A 608 16.73 17.07 -27.85
C PRO A 608 16.83 17.70 -26.45
N ASP A 609 16.23 18.89 -26.27
CA ASP A 609 16.22 19.61 -25.00
C ASP A 609 15.41 18.86 -23.92
N ILE A 610 14.24 18.31 -24.27
CA ILE A 610 13.42 17.52 -23.35
C ILE A 610 14.09 16.18 -23.02
N ALA A 611 14.76 15.55 -23.99
CA ALA A 611 15.50 14.31 -23.76
C ALA A 611 16.68 14.54 -22.78
N ALA A 612 17.41 15.65 -22.94
CA ALA A 612 18.46 16.05 -22.00
C ALA A 612 17.90 16.34 -20.60
N GLU A 613 16.76 17.03 -20.50
CA GLU A 613 16.08 17.27 -19.22
C GLU A 613 15.66 15.99 -18.48
N LEU A 614 15.22 14.94 -19.18
CA LEU A 614 14.87 13.66 -18.55
C LEU A 614 16.09 12.84 -18.13
N LEU A 615 17.15 12.84 -18.94
CA LEU A 615 18.38 12.11 -18.63
C LEU A 615 19.10 12.70 -17.42
N CYS A 616 19.06 14.03 -17.29
CA CYS A 616 19.82 14.77 -16.31
C CYS A 616 19.15 14.92 -14.94
N THR A 617 18.00 14.28 -14.72
CA THR A 617 17.36 14.31 -13.39
C THR A 617 18.07 13.39 -12.38
N LEU A 618 17.92 13.70 -11.09
CA LEU A 618 18.39 12.84 -10.00
C LEU A 618 17.88 11.41 -10.15
N GLU A 619 16.58 11.25 -10.45
CA GLU A 619 15.94 9.93 -10.46
C GLU A 619 16.51 9.04 -11.54
N THR A 620 16.74 9.59 -12.73
CA THR A 620 17.32 8.86 -13.86
C THR A 620 18.78 8.49 -13.58
N ARG A 621 19.60 9.42 -13.10
CA ARG A 621 21.02 9.14 -12.81
C ARG A 621 21.18 8.16 -11.65
N TYR A 622 20.35 8.25 -10.62
CA TYR A 622 20.34 7.27 -9.54
C TYR A 622 19.91 5.89 -10.02
N ALA A 623 18.89 5.81 -10.88
CA ALA A 623 18.52 4.57 -11.54
C ALA A 623 19.66 3.99 -12.39
N MET A 624 20.40 4.82 -13.13
CA MET A 624 21.60 4.41 -13.87
C MET A 624 22.69 3.86 -12.94
N LEU A 625 22.93 4.48 -11.78
CA LEU A 625 23.87 3.97 -10.78
C LEU A 625 23.53 2.53 -10.37
N VAL A 626 22.26 2.27 -10.06
CA VAL A 626 21.78 0.93 -9.69
C VAL A 626 21.95 -0.05 -10.87
N LEU A 627 21.66 0.35 -12.10
CA LEU A 627 21.86 -0.49 -13.29
C LEU A 627 23.33 -0.81 -13.55
N VAL A 628 24.24 0.16 -13.43
CA VAL A 628 25.68 -0.03 -13.57
C VAL A 628 26.19 -1.06 -12.57
N GLN A 629 25.76 -0.97 -11.31
CA GLN A 629 26.12 -1.93 -10.25
C GLN A 629 25.65 -3.36 -10.53
N GLN A 630 24.59 -3.52 -11.33
CA GLN A 630 24.10 -4.82 -11.78
C GLN A 630 24.70 -5.27 -13.13
N GLY A 631 25.60 -4.49 -13.74
CA GLY A 631 26.20 -4.80 -15.04
C GLY A 631 25.23 -4.62 -16.22
N GLU A 632 24.22 -3.77 -16.06
CA GLU A 632 23.09 -3.65 -16.98
C GLU A 632 23.15 -2.40 -17.89
N MET A 633 24.32 -1.78 -17.99
CA MET A 633 24.57 -0.60 -18.83
C MET A 633 25.78 -0.79 -19.74
N SER A 634 25.68 -0.26 -20.95
CA SER A 634 26.78 -0.20 -21.93
C SER A 634 27.54 1.14 -21.84
N ALA A 635 28.77 1.15 -22.38
CA ALA A 635 29.61 2.36 -22.42
C ALA A 635 28.92 3.54 -23.11
N ASP A 636 28.23 3.30 -24.25
CA ASP A 636 27.48 4.33 -24.98
C ASP A 636 26.39 4.99 -24.10
N GLN A 637 25.70 4.19 -23.29
CA GLN A 637 24.65 4.69 -22.42
C GLN A 637 25.21 5.52 -21.25
N VAL A 638 26.39 5.17 -20.74
CA VAL A 638 27.07 5.94 -19.68
C VAL A 638 27.70 7.22 -20.25
N GLU A 639 28.29 7.15 -21.45
CA GLU A 639 28.88 8.29 -22.15
C GLU A 639 27.87 9.41 -22.39
N ARG A 640 26.59 9.08 -22.65
CA ARG A 640 25.51 10.06 -22.77
C ARG A 640 25.33 10.98 -21.56
N LEU A 641 25.85 10.64 -20.38
CA LEU A 641 25.86 11.56 -19.24
C LEU A 641 26.78 12.78 -19.45
N SER A 642 27.67 12.78 -20.44
CA SER A 642 28.44 13.97 -20.82
C SER A 642 27.55 15.13 -21.31
N TYR A 643 26.39 14.83 -21.87
CA TYR A 643 25.41 15.85 -22.26
C TYR A 643 24.86 16.63 -21.06
N CYS A 644 24.96 16.06 -19.86
CA CYS A 644 24.52 16.72 -18.65
C CYS A 644 25.51 17.76 -18.10
N SER A 645 26.78 17.75 -18.53
CA SER A 645 27.76 18.78 -18.17
C SER A 645 27.77 19.97 -19.15
N GLU A 646 27.37 19.76 -20.41
CA GLU A 646 27.40 20.80 -21.46
C GLU A 646 26.16 21.72 -21.45
N ALA A 647 25.07 21.33 -20.78
CA ALA A 647 23.84 22.13 -20.70
C ALA A 647 23.98 23.44 -19.88
N GLY A 648 25.15 23.69 -19.26
CA GLY A 648 25.47 24.92 -18.54
C GLY A 648 26.41 25.90 -19.26
N GLU A 649 27.00 25.52 -20.40
CA GLU A 649 28.02 26.33 -21.10
C GLU A 649 27.68 26.58 -22.59
N GLY A 650 26.40 26.84 -22.89
CA GLY A 650 25.98 27.33 -24.20
C GLY A 650 26.33 28.80 -24.41
N GLU A 651 27.18 29.08 -25.40
CA GLU A 651 27.51 30.41 -25.92
C GLU A 651 26.25 31.18 -26.40
N GLU A 652 26.29 32.51 -26.24
CA GLU A 652 25.25 33.52 -26.53
C GLU A 652 24.06 33.56 -25.54
N GLY A 653 24.12 34.56 -24.65
CA GLY A 653 23.11 34.83 -23.64
C GLY A 653 21.72 35.02 -24.23
N ILE A 654 20.81 34.14 -23.82
CA ILE A 654 19.37 34.37 -23.84
C ILE A 654 19.04 35.00 -22.49
N GLU A 655 18.55 36.24 -22.50
CA GLU A 655 18.08 36.92 -21.31
C GLU A 655 16.87 36.14 -20.72
N PRO A 656 16.75 36.01 -19.38
CA PRO A 656 15.74 35.17 -18.72
C PRO A 656 14.28 35.49 -19.07
N GLU A 657 14.02 36.64 -19.68
CA GLU A 657 12.69 37.15 -20.02
C GLU A 657 12.12 36.54 -21.31
N ASP A 658 12.94 35.87 -22.13
CA ASP A 658 12.53 35.30 -23.43
C ASP A 658 12.17 33.80 -23.38
N LEU A 659 12.23 33.17 -22.20
CA LEU A 659 11.78 31.78 -21.99
C LEU A 659 10.26 31.77 -21.64
N PRO A 660 9.41 31.03 -22.38
CA PRO A 660 7.99 30.99 -22.08
C PRO A 660 7.70 30.06 -20.89
N GLY A 661 7.60 30.63 -19.70
CA GLY A 661 7.00 29.99 -18.51
C GLY A 661 7.75 30.27 -17.21
N ASP A 662 7.07 30.92 -16.27
CA ASP A 662 7.53 31.26 -14.89
C ASP A 662 7.78 30.03 -13.97
N GLY A 663 8.26 28.91 -14.49
CA GLY A 663 8.23 27.62 -13.79
C GLY A 663 9.54 27.13 -13.21
N LEU A 664 10.65 27.19 -13.94
CA LEU A 664 11.80 26.34 -13.67
C LEU A 664 13.05 26.94 -14.29
N MET A 665 13.80 27.76 -13.54
CA MET A 665 15.23 28.08 -13.77
C MET A 665 15.72 29.02 -12.64
N GLU A 666 15.48 28.65 -11.37
CA GLU A 666 16.29 29.17 -10.26
C GLU A 666 17.20 28.04 -9.75
N ALA A 667 18.15 27.63 -10.60
CA ALA A 667 19.22 26.71 -10.22
C ALA A 667 20.30 27.48 -9.44
N SER A 668 20.23 27.41 -8.12
CA SER A 668 21.34 27.78 -7.23
C SER A 668 22.54 26.84 -7.46
N ALA A 669 23.78 27.32 -7.29
CA ALA A 669 25.03 26.58 -7.51
C ALA A 669 25.11 25.20 -6.79
N GLY A 670 24.31 24.97 -5.73
CA GLY A 670 24.20 23.69 -5.04
C GLY A 670 23.45 22.60 -5.80
N GLN A 671 22.49 22.96 -6.67
CA GLN A 671 21.79 21.98 -7.52
C GLN A 671 22.69 21.42 -8.62
N SER A 672 23.68 22.20 -9.08
CA SER A 672 24.69 21.72 -10.04
C SER A 672 25.72 20.80 -9.38
N ALA A 673 26.19 21.09 -8.16
CA ALA A 673 27.15 20.23 -7.46
C ALA A 673 26.59 18.82 -7.17
N LEU A 674 25.40 18.71 -6.59
CA LEU A 674 24.75 17.42 -6.32
C LEU A 674 24.55 16.61 -7.61
N SER A 675 24.10 17.28 -8.67
CA SER A 675 23.89 16.69 -10.00
C SER A 675 25.16 16.06 -10.59
N GLU A 676 26.29 16.77 -10.51
CA GLU A 676 27.58 16.28 -10.98
C GLU A 676 28.09 15.12 -10.13
N LEU A 677 27.94 15.16 -8.81
CA LEU A 677 28.37 14.08 -7.93
C LEU A 677 27.69 12.74 -8.24
N ILE A 678 26.40 12.75 -8.60
CA ILE A 678 25.70 11.52 -9.00
C ILE A 678 26.26 10.99 -10.32
N THR A 679 26.55 11.89 -11.27
CA THR A 679 27.16 11.51 -12.56
C THR A 679 28.54 10.87 -12.35
N LEU A 680 29.35 11.44 -11.46
CA LEU A 680 30.64 10.87 -11.08
C LEU A 680 30.49 9.51 -10.42
N ALA A 681 29.48 9.31 -9.57
CA ALA A 681 29.22 8.00 -8.96
C ALA A 681 28.91 6.94 -10.02
N VAL A 682 28.05 7.25 -11.01
CA VAL A 682 27.73 6.33 -12.12
C VAL A 682 29.00 5.98 -12.92
N LYS A 683 29.79 6.98 -13.29
CA LYS A 683 31.03 6.81 -14.06
C LYS A 683 32.07 5.98 -13.30
N SER A 684 32.26 6.27 -12.02
CA SER A 684 33.17 5.55 -11.15
C SER A 684 32.81 4.07 -11.03
N GLU A 685 31.54 3.76 -10.77
CA GLU A 685 31.05 2.37 -10.68
C GLU A 685 31.13 1.63 -12.01
N TYR A 686 31.03 2.33 -13.14
CA TYR A 686 31.24 1.75 -14.47
C TYR A 686 32.72 1.43 -14.74
N GLY A 687 33.64 2.06 -14.00
CA GLY A 687 35.09 1.89 -14.13
C GLY A 687 35.79 3.05 -14.85
N GLU A 688 35.13 4.19 -15.05
CA GLU A 688 35.78 5.41 -15.53
C GLU A 688 36.54 6.12 -14.39
N PRO A 689 37.75 6.64 -14.65
CA PRO A 689 38.47 7.41 -13.64
C PRO A 689 37.77 8.75 -13.39
N VAL A 690 37.48 9.04 -12.11
CA VAL A 690 36.82 10.28 -11.68
C VAL A 690 37.64 11.00 -10.60
N ASN A 691 37.43 12.30 -10.44
CA ASN A 691 38.02 13.10 -9.35
C ASN A 691 36.96 14.00 -8.71
N ALA A 692 36.29 13.50 -7.68
CA ALA A 692 35.23 14.23 -6.99
C ALA A 692 35.72 15.48 -6.25
N GLU A 693 36.97 15.53 -5.81
CA GLU A 693 37.53 16.71 -5.14
C GLU A 693 37.70 17.88 -6.09
N THR A 694 38.04 17.61 -7.35
CA THR A 694 38.13 18.66 -8.39
C THR A 694 36.75 19.25 -8.67
N THR A 695 35.72 18.40 -8.76
CA THR A 695 34.33 18.85 -8.90
C THR A 695 33.88 19.66 -7.70
N LEU A 696 34.11 19.20 -6.47
CA LEU A 696 33.76 19.97 -5.27
C LEU A 696 34.52 21.31 -5.20
N ALA A 697 35.80 21.34 -5.56
CA ALA A 697 36.60 22.57 -5.61
C ALA A 697 36.14 23.58 -6.69
N ALA A 698 35.40 23.14 -7.70
CA ALA A 698 34.79 24.03 -8.69
C ALA A 698 33.59 24.80 -8.11
N TYR A 699 32.88 24.22 -7.16
CA TYR A 699 31.71 24.83 -6.52
C TYR A 699 32.00 25.48 -5.16
N TYR A 700 33.06 25.04 -4.47
CA TYR A 700 33.35 25.45 -3.09
C TYR A 700 34.83 25.77 -2.91
N GLU A 701 35.13 26.98 -2.41
CA GLU A 701 36.50 27.44 -2.17
C GLU A 701 37.17 26.77 -0.95
N ASP A 702 36.39 26.48 0.10
CA ASP A 702 36.87 25.83 1.33
C ASP A 702 36.31 24.40 1.44
N PRO A 703 37.17 23.37 1.51
CA PRO A 703 36.75 21.98 1.77
C PRO A 703 35.83 21.81 2.98
N ARG A 704 35.96 22.66 4.00
CA ARG A 704 35.10 22.62 5.19
C ARG A 704 33.67 23.08 4.93
N GLN A 705 33.46 23.80 3.83
CA GLN A 705 32.16 24.30 3.40
C GLN A 705 31.53 23.45 2.29
N TYR A 706 32.18 22.35 1.89
CA TYR A 706 31.61 21.42 0.91
C TYR A 706 30.18 21.06 1.28
N LEU A 707 29.25 21.29 0.34
CA LEU A 707 27.83 21.00 0.47
C LEU A 707 27.13 21.79 1.59
N GLY A 708 27.71 22.91 2.05
CA GLY A 708 27.15 23.74 3.12
C GLY A 708 25.90 24.53 2.72
N ASP A 709 25.64 24.65 1.42
CA ASP A 709 24.47 25.27 0.81
C ASP A 709 23.30 24.30 0.60
N LEU A 710 23.53 22.99 0.78
CA LEU A 710 22.49 21.96 0.69
C LEU A 710 21.77 21.75 2.03
N ASP A 711 20.48 21.47 1.97
CA ASP A 711 19.75 20.94 3.13
C ASP A 711 20.29 19.55 3.56
N GLU A 712 20.01 19.14 4.79
CA GLU A 712 20.55 17.90 5.38
C GLU A 712 20.26 16.67 4.51
N TYR A 713 19.08 16.61 3.90
CA TYR A 713 18.65 15.50 3.07
C TYR A 713 19.45 15.42 1.76
N ARG A 714 19.55 16.53 1.03
CA ARG A 714 20.34 16.64 -0.21
C ARG A 714 21.83 16.41 0.07
N LYS A 715 22.32 16.90 1.19
CA LYS A 715 23.70 16.65 1.65
C LYS A 715 23.95 15.16 1.91
N ALA A 716 23.02 14.44 2.52
CA ALA A 716 23.15 13.00 2.75
C ALA A 716 23.18 12.19 1.44
N ILE A 717 22.40 12.60 0.43
CA ILE A 717 22.47 12.02 -0.92
C ILE A 717 23.84 12.26 -1.54
N ALA A 718 24.34 13.50 -1.51
CA ALA A 718 25.66 13.85 -2.03
C ALA A 718 26.78 13.03 -1.36
N VAL A 719 26.75 12.88 -0.04
CA VAL A 719 27.69 12.01 0.69
C VAL A 719 27.59 10.57 0.20
N SER A 720 26.37 10.05 -0.02
CA SER A 720 26.17 8.71 -0.56
C SER A 720 26.79 8.53 -1.94
N MET A 721 26.67 9.53 -2.82
CA MET A 721 27.31 9.50 -4.13
C MET A 721 28.84 9.55 -4.01
N LEU A 722 29.38 10.39 -3.13
CA LEU A 722 30.81 10.52 -2.90
C LEU A 722 31.47 9.20 -2.47
N THR A 723 30.76 8.35 -1.71
CA THR A 723 31.30 7.02 -1.32
C THR A 723 31.62 6.11 -2.52
N HIS A 724 31.05 6.37 -3.70
CA HIS A 724 31.33 5.63 -4.93
C HIS A 724 32.54 6.17 -5.71
N THR A 725 33.07 7.34 -5.36
CA THR A 725 34.04 8.10 -6.18
C THR A 725 35.51 7.95 -5.76
N GLY A 726 35.79 7.20 -4.69
CA GLY A 726 37.15 7.10 -4.14
C GLY A 726 37.66 8.40 -3.48
N ILE A 727 36.77 9.30 -3.07
CA ILE A 727 37.13 10.53 -2.35
C ILE A 727 37.95 10.23 -1.09
N ARG A 728 38.84 11.16 -0.70
CA ARG A 728 39.68 10.97 0.49
C ARG A 728 38.85 10.90 1.77
N THR A 729 39.28 10.02 2.68
CA THR A 729 38.59 9.72 3.94
C THR A 729 38.56 10.89 4.93
N ASP A 730 39.52 11.82 4.85
CA ASP A 730 39.53 13.05 5.66
C ASP A 730 38.39 14.00 5.26
N VAL A 731 38.08 14.11 3.96
CA VAL A 731 36.94 14.92 3.47
C VAL A 731 35.61 14.30 3.90
N LEU A 732 35.46 12.98 3.76
CA LEU A 732 34.26 12.27 4.26
C LEU A 732 34.06 12.46 5.77
N ARG A 733 35.16 12.51 6.55
CA ARG A 733 35.12 12.75 8.00
C ARG A 733 34.63 14.15 8.34
N GLU A 734 35.05 15.18 7.61
CA GLU A 734 34.55 16.55 7.82
C GLU A 734 33.05 16.64 7.50
N LEU A 735 32.61 16.04 6.39
CA LEU A 735 31.19 15.97 6.01
C LEU A 735 30.37 15.22 7.07
N ALA A 736 30.89 14.11 7.61
CA ALA A 736 30.26 13.36 8.70
C ALA A 736 30.08 14.21 9.96
N GLY A 737 31.10 15.01 10.31
CA GLY A 737 31.06 15.90 11.47
C GLY A 737 29.91 16.89 11.42
N SER A 738 29.58 17.41 10.23
CA SER A 738 28.47 18.35 10.07
C SER A 738 27.10 17.78 10.40
N PHE A 739 26.90 16.46 10.28
CA PHE A 739 25.65 15.82 10.70
C PHE A 739 25.61 15.56 12.21
N LEU A 740 26.75 15.52 12.89
CA LEU A 740 26.81 15.24 14.33
C LEU A 740 26.69 16.49 15.19
N ASP A 741 26.95 17.67 14.62
CA ASP A 741 26.80 18.96 15.30
C ASP A 741 25.36 19.48 15.14
N ARG A 742 24.41 18.77 15.78
CA ARG A 742 22.97 19.03 15.68
C ARG A 742 22.29 18.96 17.03
N THR A 743 21.24 19.76 17.22
CA THR A 743 20.40 19.76 18.42
C THR A 743 19.07 19.00 18.22
N ARG A 744 18.72 18.64 16.98
CA ARG A 744 17.47 17.95 16.62
C ARG A 744 17.76 16.61 15.94
N PRO A 745 16.82 15.64 15.99
CA PRO A 745 16.95 14.40 15.23
C PRO A 745 16.89 14.66 13.72
N LEU A 746 17.71 13.94 12.95
CA LEU A 746 17.56 13.87 11.50
C LEU A 746 16.30 13.09 11.13
N ASP A 747 15.64 13.51 10.05
CA ASP A 747 14.49 12.77 9.50
C ASP A 747 14.91 11.38 8.99
N LEU A 748 13.93 10.47 8.87
CA LEU A 748 14.18 9.08 8.51
C LEU A 748 14.84 8.92 7.13
N ARG A 749 14.44 9.75 6.14
CA ARG A 749 15.00 9.70 4.78
C ARG A 749 16.48 10.12 4.75
N THR A 750 16.87 11.14 5.51
CA THR A 750 18.25 11.60 5.61
C THR A 750 19.10 10.53 6.27
N ARG A 751 18.60 9.94 7.36
CA ARG A 751 19.25 8.83 8.05
C ARG A 751 19.43 7.61 7.14
N ALA A 752 18.45 7.29 6.30
CA ALA A 752 18.55 6.18 5.34
C ALA A 752 19.65 6.40 4.29
N TRP A 753 19.80 7.62 3.76
CA TRP A 753 20.91 7.92 2.83
C TRP A 753 22.28 7.88 3.50
N LEU A 754 22.38 8.38 4.74
CA LEU A 754 23.59 8.18 5.54
C LEU A 754 23.84 6.69 5.79
N ALA A 755 22.78 5.93 6.05
CA ALA A 755 22.89 4.50 6.34
C ALA A 755 23.40 3.71 5.12
N ARG A 756 22.84 4.01 3.95
CA ARG A 756 23.30 3.54 2.65
C ARG A 756 24.77 3.87 2.41
N SER A 757 25.19 5.09 2.76
CA SER A 757 26.59 5.54 2.62
C SER A 757 27.54 4.70 3.46
N VAL A 758 27.20 4.43 4.72
CA VAL A 758 28.02 3.59 5.61
C VAL A 758 28.20 2.18 5.06
N ALA A 759 27.16 1.60 4.44
CA ALA A 759 27.25 0.27 3.84
C ALA A 759 28.22 0.20 2.63
N ASN A 760 28.58 1.36 2.05
CA ASN A 760 29.59 1.44 0.99
C ASN A 760 31.02 1.64 1.54
N LEU A 761 31.17 2.00 2.82
CA LEU A 761 32.48 2.24 3.44
C LEU A 761 33.07 0.92 3.92
N ASP A 762 34.26 0.56 3.41
CA ASP A 762 35.04 -0.54 3.97
C ASP A 762 35.80 -0.03 5.20
N ILE A 763 35.18 -0.16 6.38
CA ILE A 763 35.78 0.29 7.65
C ILE A 763 36.75 -0.78 8.14
N PRO A 764 38.07 -0.49 8.19
CA PRO A 764 39.08 -1.45 8.62
C PRO A 764 38.79 -1.96 10.03
N GLN A 765 39.09 -3.23 10.30
CA GLN A 765 38.85 -3.83 11.61
C GLN A 765 39.58 -3.07 12.74
N GLU A 766 40.77 -2.54 12.46
CA GLU A 766 41.59 -1.74 13.38
C GLU A 766 40.98 -0.37 13.71
N ALA A 767 40.07 0.12 12.85
CA ALA A 767 39.35 1.36 13.05
C ALA A 767 38.02 1.17 13.81
N ARG A 768 37.62 -0.07 14.12
CA ARG A 768 36.39 -0.37 14.87
C ARG A 768 36.65 -0.34 16.36
N LEU A 769 35.77 0.31 17.10
CA LEU A 769 35.84 0.33 18.56
C LEU A 769 35.29 -0.98 19.15
N THR A 770 35.83 -1.34 20.31
CA THR A 770 35.35 -2.41 21.16
C THR A 770 34.93 -1.87 22.53
N GLU A 771 34.21 -2.65 23.32
CA GLU A 771 33.83 -2.26 24.69
C GLU A 771 35.05 -1.91 25.56
N ALA A 772 36.20 -2.56 25.31
CA ALA A 772 37.44 -2.31 26.05
C ALA A 772 38.08 -0.95 25.75
N ASP A 773 37.71 -0.29 24.65
CA ASP A 773 38.25 1.02 24.28
C ASP A 773 37.58 2.18 25.03
N ILE A 774 36.42 1.93 25.66
CA ILE A 774 35.63 2.92 26.39
C ILE A 774 35.87 2.77 27.89
N ASP A 775 36.28 3.85 28.56
CA ASP A 775 36.43 3.92 30.02
C ASP A 775 35.21 4.64 30.62
N ALA A 776 34.46 3.94 31.47
CA ALA A 776 33.30 4.50 32.18
C ALA A 776 33.51 4.38 33.70
N SER A 777 33.38 5.51 34.41
CA SER A 777 33.70 5.58 35.85
C SER A 777 32.82 4.71 36.75
N ASP A 778 31.62 4.33 36.30
CA ASP A 778 30.75 3.38 37.01
C ASP A 778 30.06 2.41 36.03
N ALA A 779 30.65 1.22 35.87
CA ALA A 779 30.13 0.15 35.03
C ALA A 779 28.76 -0.42 35.48
N ARG A 780 28.25 -0.04 36.67
CA ARG A 780 26.90 -0.44 37.12
C ARG A 780 25.82 0.47 36.54
N LEU A 781 26.18 1.69 36.15
CA LEU A 781 25.26 2.69 35.59
C LEU A 781 25.19 2.63 34.06
N VAL A 782 26.18 2.03 33.41
CA VAL A 782 26.28 1.93 31.95
C VAL A 782 26.63 0.51 31.55
N SER A 783 25.70 -0.15 30.86
CA SER A 783 26.02 -1.36 30.10
C SER A 783 26.47 -0.94 28.70
N LEU A 784 27.59 -1.45 28.23
CA LEU A 784 28.09 -1.20 26.87
C LEU A 784 27.92 -2.44 26.02
N THR A 785 27.66 -2.26 24.74
CA THR A 785 27.56 -3.36 23.77
C THR A 785 28.20 -2.92 22.46
N ALA A 786 29.18 -3.70 22.00
CA ALA A 786 29.79 -3.49 20.68
C ALA A 786 28.88 -4.04 19.56
N ARG A 787 28.59 -3.21 18.56
CA ARG A 787 27.84 -3.57 17.37
C ARG A 787 28.76 -4.07 16.25
N PRO A 788 28.25 -4.87 15.29
CA PRO A 788 29.06 -5.38 14.17
C PRO A 788 29.67 -4.28 13.29
N ASP A 789 28.99 -3.13 13.20
CA ASP A 789 29.41 -1.94 12.46
C ASP A 789 30.53 -1.14 13.15
N GLY A 790 31.02 -1.58 14.32
CA GLY A 790 32.09 -0.92 15.07
C GLY A 790 31.64 0.28 15.91
N VAL A 791 30.34 0.45 16.11
CA VAL A 791 29.76 1.37 17.09
C VAL A 791 29.66 0.66 18.45
N VAL A 792 30.07 1.32 19.52
CA VAL A 792 29.79 0.87 20.89
C VAL A 792 28.63 1.69 21.42
N GLU A 793 27.59 1.03 21.90
CA GLU A 793 26.35 1.67 22.36
C GLU A 793 26.09 1.35 23.83
N SER A 794 25.58 2.32 24.58
CA SER A 794 25.09 2.07 25.93
C SER A 794 23.69 1.48 25.92
N GLY A 795 23.35 0.69 26.93
CA GLY A 795 21.95 0.50 27.31
C GLY A 795 21.26 1.84 27.64
N GLU A 796 19.94 1.82 27.75
CA GLU A 796 19.18 3.01 28.14
C GLU A 796 19.48 3.38 29.60
N ILE A 797 19.97 4.60 29.82
CA ILE A 797 20.32 5.13 31.14
C ILE A 797 19.21 6.08 31.57
N ALA A 798 18.51 5.75 32.66
CA ALA A 798 17.56 6.68 33.27
C ALA A 798 18.32 7.84 33.95
N TYR A 799 18.00 9.09 33.61
CA TYR A 799 18.65 10.26 34.20
C TYR A 799 18.47 10.32 35.72
N ALA A 800 17.31 9.86 36.23
CA ALA A 800 17.07 9.74 37.66
C ALA A 800 18.14 8.89 38.39
N ALA A 801 18.72 7.89 37.73
CA ALA A 801 19.80 7.08 38.30
C ALA A 801 21.16 7.81 38.36
N LEU A 802 21.31 8.91 37.62
CA LEU A 802 22.50 9.77 37.63
C LEU A 802 22.40 10.88 38.69
N GLN A 803 21.22 11.13 39.26
CA GLN A 803 21.04 12.13 40.30
C GLN A 803 21.77 11.70 41.59
N GLY A 804 22.87 12.37 41.90
CA GLY A 804 23.73 12.05 43.06
C GLY A 804 24.84 11.04 42.77
N ALA A 805 25.03 10.63 41.51
CA ALA A 805 26.15 9.83 41.05
C ALA A 805 26.97 10.57 39.97
N SER A 806 28.28 10.35 39.93
CA SER A 806 29.16 10.90 38.89
C SER A 806 29.45 9.82 37.84
N LEU A 807 28.96 10.04 36.62
CA LEU A 807 29.31 9.24 35.45
C LEU A 807 30.24 10.05 34.56
N SER A 808 31.48 9.60 34.43
CA SER A 808 32.45 10.14 33.48
C SER A 808 32.77 9.11 32.41
N ILE A 809 32.92 9.58 31.18
CA ILE A 809 33.21 8.73 30.01
C ILE A 809 34.49 9.23 29.33
N GLY A 810 35.47 8.34 29.18
CA GLY A 810 36.75 8.57 28.54
C GLY A 810 37.13 7.43 27.59
N GLN A 811 38.29 7.55 26.96
CA GLN A 811 38.83 6.55 26.05
C GLN A 811 40.10 5.93 26.66
N ALA A 812 40.09 4.61 26.81
CA ALA A 812 41.22 3.86 27.37
C ALA A 812 42.29 3.53 26.31
N SER A 813 41.84 3.16 25.11
CA SER A 813 42.69 2.71 23.99
C SER A 813 41.99 2.89 22.64
N GLY A 814 42.64 2.45 21.56
CA GLY A 814 42.03 2.42 20.23
C GLY A 814 42.15 3.71 19.42
N PRO A 815 41.54 3.77 18.22
CA PRO A 815 41.58 4.92 17.33
C PRO A 815 40.80 6.11 17.91
N GLN A 816 41.22 7.33 17.59
CA GLN A 816 40.55 8.56 18.05
C GLN A 816 39.03 8.49 17.79
N ALA A 817 38.27 8.61 18.86
CA ALA A 817 36.83 8.39 18.86
C ALA A 817 36.04 9.65 19.17
N ARG A 818 34.72 9.56 18.98
CA ARG A 818 33.76 10.60 19.33
C ARG A 818 32.56 9.95 20.01
N ALA A 819 32.05 10.62 21.03
CA ALA A 819 30.79 10.29 21.66
C ALA A 819 29.66 11.05 20.99
N PHE A 820 28.53 10.37 20.81
CA PHE A 820 27.27 10.93 20.38
C PHE A 820 26.17 10.49 21.34
N VAL A 821 25.67 11.42 22.14
CA VAL A 821 24.75 11.15 23.24
C VAL A 821 23.37 11.66 22.86
N ARG A 822 22.38 10.76 22.82
CA ARG A 822 20.98 11.09 22.67
C ARG A 822 20.34 11.24 24.05
N ILE A 823 19.59 12.31 24.21
CA ILE A 823 18.76 12.60 25.38
C ILE A 823 17.31 12.64 24.90
N GLY A 824 16.39 11.98 25.58
CA GLY A 824 14.97 12.07 25.30
C GLY A 824 14.14 12.07 26.57
N GLY A 825 13.09 12.88 26.63
CA GLY A 825 12.22 12.96 27.80
C GLY A 825 11.04 13.90 27.58
N LYS A 826 10.12 13.96 28.54
CA LYS A 826 9.01 14.91 28.53
C LYS A 826 9.53 16.30 28.91
N LEU A 827 9.06 17.34 28.22
CA LEU A 827 9.38 18.72 28.58
C LEU A 827 8.66 19.11 29.89
N ALA A 828 9.32 19.92 30.72
CA ALA A 828 8.80 20.41 31.99
C ALA A 828 7.65 21.42 31.80
N ASP A 829 7.71 22.23 30.74
CA ASP A 829 6.66 23.16 30.33
C ASP A 829 6.23 22.88 28.88
N GLY A 830 4.95 22.51 28.67
CA GLY A 830 4.39 22.22 27.34
C GLY A 830 4.23 23.43 26.41
N GLY A 831 4.61 24.64 26.85
CA GLY A 831 4.44 25.89 26.09
C GLY A 831 5.47 26.12 24.99
N ASP A 832 6.63 25.48 25.05
CA ASP A 832 7.76 25.74 24.14
C ASP A 832 7.72 24.94 22.83
N LEU A 833 6.78 24.01 22.69
CA LEU A 833 6.47 23.35 21.43
C LEU A 833 4.97 23.49 21.17
N ALA A 834 4.60 24.55 20.45
CA ALA A 834 3.32 24.53 19.75
C ALA A 834 3.28 23.24 18.93
N LEU A 835 2.30 22.37 19.18
CA LEU A 835 1.96 21.27 18.27
C LEU A 835 1.94 21.89 16.86
N PRO A 836 2.69 21.36 15.88
CA PRO A 836 2.69 21.93 14.55
C PRO A 836 1.24 22.04 14.09
N GLU A 837 0.90 23.09 13.35
CA GLU A 837 -0.50 23.39 12.97
C GLU A 837 -1.18 22.21 12.25
N SER A 838 -0.38 21.31 11.66
CA SER A 838 -0.79 20.03 11.07
C SER A 838 -1.13 18.91 12.05
N ALA A 839 -0.60 18.92 13.28
CA ALA A 839 -0.78 17.86 14.29
C ALA A 839 -2.15 17.91 15.00
N ILE A 840 -2.90 19.00 14.88
CA ILE A 840 -4.25 19.12 15.44
C ILE A 840 -5.26 19.32 14.30
N ARG A 841 -5.67 18.24 13.64
CA ARG A 841 -6.93 18.23 12.88
C ARG A 841 -8.07 17.76 13.79
N ARG A 842 -8.70 18.68 14.51
CA ARG A 842 -9.93 18.38 15.26
C ARG A 842 -11.11 18.39 14.30
N ARG A 843 -11.62 17.19 13.98
CA ARG A 843 -12.90 17.04 13.28
C ARG A 843 -14.02 17.22 14.30
N MET A 844 -14.77 18.30 14.17
CA MET A 844 -15.93 18.59 15.01
C MET A 844 -17.17 18.04 14.32
N PHE A 845 -18.13 17.47 15.05
CA PHE A 845 -19.35 16.92 14.45
C PHE A 845 -20.60 17.47 15.14
N HIS A 846 -21.65 17.70 14.36
CA HIS A 846 -22.98 18.06 14.87
C HIS A 846 -23.60 16.83 15.54
N ALA A 847 -23.78 16.87 16.87
CA ALA A 847 -24.23 15.73 17.67
C ALA A 847 -25.57 15.09 17.21
N GLY A 848 -26.49 15.89 16.64
CA GLY A 848 -27.79 15.38 16.18
C GLY A 848 -27.81 14.83 14.75
N SER A 849 -26.84 15.18 13.91
CA SER A 849 -26.82 14.79 12.49
C SER A 849 -25.60 13.98 12.07
N GLY A 850 -24.59 13.88 12.93
CA GLY A 850 -23.31 13.23 12.62
C GLY A 850 -22.50 13.94 11.53
N ARG A 851 -22.96 15.10 11.05
CA ARG A 851 -22.31 15.86 9.99
C ARG A 851 -21.07 16.57 10.54
N GLU A 852 -19.96 16.47 9.83
CA GLU A 852 -18.74 17.19 10.17
C GLU A 852 -18.97 18.71 10.06
N PHE A 853 -18.53 19.43 11.07
CA PHE A 853 -18.50 20.87 11.18
C PHE A 853 -17.15 21.35 10.64
N ASP A 854 -17.20 22.13 9.55
CA ASP A 854 -16.02 22.78 8.97
C ASP A 854 -15.85 24.18 9.58
N PRO A 855 -14.88 24.40 10.49
CA PRO A 855 -14.65 25.70 11.12
C PRO A 855 -14.23 26.79 10.13
N ALA A 856 -13.79 26.46 8.92
CA ALA A 856 -13.44 27.45 7.90
C ALA A 856 -14.67 27.99 7.16
N ARG A 857 -15.80 27.27 7.18
CA ARG A 857 -17.03 27.62 6.44
C ARG A 857 -18.24 27.85 7.33
N GLU A 858 -18.22 27.34 8.55
CA GLU A 858 -19.34 27.39 9.47
C GLU A 858 -18.96 28.17 10.75
N ARG A 859 -19.91 28.94 11.28
CA ARG A 859 -19.73 29.67 12.54
C ARG A 859 -20.34 28.88 13.69
N LEU A 860 -19.54 28.66 14.73
CA LEU A 860 -19.99 28.11 16.00
C LEU A 860 -20.33 29.28 16.94
N GLU A 861 -21.61 29.44 17.30
CA GLU A 861 -21.97 30.29 18.43
C GLU A 861 -21.85 29.47 19.71
N VAL A 862 -20.81 29.73 20.49
CA VAL A 862 -20.72 29.25 21.86
C VAL A 862 -21.36 30.33 22.73
N GLY A 863 -22.41 29.95 23.46
CA GLY A 863 -23.24 30.87 24.26
C GLY A 863 -22.46 31.81 25.16
#